data_AF-A0A328FFA5-F1
#
_entry.id   AF-A0A328FFA5-F1
#
_cell.length_a   1.000
_cell.length_b   1.000
_cell.length_c   1.000
_cell.angle_alpha   90.00
_cell.angle_beta   90.00
_cell.angle_gamma   90.00
#
_symmetry.space_group_name_H-M   'P 1'
#
loop_
_entity.id
_entity.type
_entity.pdbx_description
1 polymer ?
#
loop_
_entity_poly.entity_id
_entity_poly.type
_entity_poly.pdbx_seq_one_letter_code
_entity_poly.pdbx_strand_id
1 'polypeptide(L)'
;MATGTITSLGLGSDLDLQSLLDTQREADETIAGMTLDEIEELQAEEEALSSVQSELLSMKSSALNLSLSSTYLYRSVTSSNDDIATATVLDGTQTGSHNVATSRLASASSYMSDGFASESATVYVPTTQQSSDSYSTVTNTVLEEGETLTISYGNEDDPLTFTITGTAGGMSVEGLLSAINDDATISQYVTASTYEDEDGIHLQIDSATSVTGEDGRVNVEGSDGVTSFTAPKEELSFTVGDGEIFTLSVPAEISLENLAERINEAEDNPGVTATVIYTGTGDNPYQLVLEADDTGEDSRITILNQPNGLGLSESNGEGYAMIGDNAISFETAVTIDDTNNTIAFEEVNEDGEAVSLTADIDAGDYGTPEELAEAVEKALENASKEDGNNSDYRVEIDSDTGLMSISEAGTLESVTLDWENANSTATAILGFTESQTITPMDASLNAMLTVDGITYQRQDNTGINDIIDGVALKLYSTGSSTITVENDTEDIVTELTSLVDTYNTLLTEIDENDDYNEEEESWGTLAQSSTVRTLEQTLQDLITSTVDTNGSITNLLDIGIEISNDGSLTLDEDALNEILSNSYDEVVALLRGTDDEEGLGDILNDSFGSYALSGGYLQDEMDTIEDKVSRLGEDYQEDMERIEKKYERMALEYTELDSYLSEIANIQSYIDTMMSTSDE
;
A
#
# COMPACT_ATOMS: atom_id res chain seq x y z
N MET A 1 64.53 1.38 -34.24
CA MET A 1 64.44 1.51 -35.71
C MET A 1 65.22 2.72 -36.22
N ALA A 2 66.55 2.59 -36.34
CA ALA A 2 67.36 3.44 -37.21
C ALA A 2 67.75 2.56 -38.41
N THR A 3 67.04 2.76 -39.52
CA THR A 3 67.15 2.00 -40.76
C THR A 3 68.49 2.29 -41.45
N GLY A 4 69.51 1.48 -41.17
CA GLY A 4 70.69 1.32 -42.00
C GLY A 4 70.59 0.00 -42.76
N THR A 5 69.93 -0.01 -43.91
CA THR A 5 69.91 -1.18 -44.80
C THR A 5 71.31 -1.37 -45.39
N ILE A 6 72.11 -2.28 -44.82
CA ILE A 6 73.31 -2.80 -45.48
C ILE A 6 72.83 -3.75 -46.57
N THR A 7 72.56 -3.20 -47.76
CA THR A 7 72.16 -4.00 -48.92
C THR A 7 73.37 -4.79 -49.41
N SER A 8 73.35 -6.11 -49.14
CA SER A 8 74.23 -7.16 -49.67
C SER A 8 75.60 -7.31 -48.96
N LEU A 9 75.65 -8.16 -47.93
CA LEU A 9 76.86 -8.90 -47.58
C LEU A 9 77.06 -10.03 -48.61
N GLY A 10 78.25 -10.20 -49.17
CA GLY A 10 78.59 -11.34 -50.05
C GLY A 10 79.00 -10.99 -51.48
N LEU A 11 79.38 -9.75 -51.78
CA LEU A 11 79.83 -9.39 -53.13
C LEU A 11 81.31 -9.73 -53.39
N GLY A 12 82.09 -10.06 -52.35
CA GLY A 12 83.53 -10.28 -52.45
C GLY A 12 84.03 -11.73 -52.44
N SER A 13 83.22 -12.71 -52.01
CA SER A 13 83.75 -14.02 -51.56
C SER A 13 83.01 -15.29 -52.03
N ASP A 14 81.95 -15.20 -52.83
CA ASP A 14 81.08 -16.34 -53.23
C ASP A 14 80.45 -17.11 -52.02
N LEU A 15 80.52 -16.57 -50.80
CA LEU A 15 79.93 -17.15 -49.58
C LEU A 15 78.64 -16.43 -49.18
N ASP A 16 77.55 -17.18 -48.98
CA ASP A 16 76.26 -16.67 -48.51
C ASP A 16 76.25 -16.52 -46.98
N LEU A 17 76.96 -15.50 -46.51
CA LEU A 17 77.10 -15.21 -45.08
C LEU A 17 75.81 -14.66 -44.45
N GLN A 18 74.95 -14.02 -45.24
CA GLN A 18 73.67 -13.50 -44.77
C GLN A 18 72.71 -14.64 -44.40
N SER A 19 72.56 -15.63 -45.27
CA SER A 19 71.72 -16.81 -45.00
C SER A 19 72.20 -17.60 -43.79
N LEU A 20 73.53 -17.73 -43.61
CA LEU A 20 74.09 -18.39 -42.42
C LEU A 20 73.81 -17.60 -41.12
N LEU A 21 73.93 -16.27 -41.15
CA LEU A 21 73.62 -15.40 -40.02
C LEU A 21 72.14 -15.49 -39.65
N ASP A 22 71.26 -15.46 -40.65
CA ASP A 22 69.81 -15.58 -40.46
C ASP A 22 69.42 -16.94 -39.89
N THR A 23 70.00 -18.03 -40.40
CA THR A 23 69.75 -19.39 -39.87
C THR A 23 70.18 -19.53 -38.41
N GLN A 24 71.32 -18.94 -38.03
CA GLN A 24 71.78 -18.98 -36.64
C GLN A 24 70.87 -18.15 -35.74
N ARG A 25 70.43 -16.98 -36.21
CA ARG A 25 69.50 -16.13 -35.48
C ARG A 25 68.17 -16.82 -35.26
N GLU A 26 67.59 -17.42 -36.29
CA GLU A 26 66.34 -18.17 -36.21
C GLU A 26 66.47 -19.34 -35.21
N ALA A 27 67.61 -20.04 -35.19
CA ALA A 27 67.84 -21.11 -34.21
C ALA A 27 67.91 -20.61 -32.75
N ASP A 28 68.55 -19.46 -32.50
CA ASP A 28 68.58 -18.86 -31.17
C ASP A 28 67.21 -18.27 -30.77
N GLU A 29 66.50 -17.62 -31.71
CA GLU A 29 65.13 -17.12 -31.52
C GLU A 29 64.14 -18.25 -31.26
N THR A 30 64.34 -19.44 -31.86
CA THR A 30 63.54 -20.64 -31.57
C THR A 30 63.71 -21.09 -30.12
N ILE A 31 64.93 -21.02 -29.57
CA ILE A 31 65.17 -21.38 -28.16
C ILE A 31 64.49 -20.39 -27.21
N ALA A 32 64.54 -19.09 -27.52
CA ALA A 32 63.78 -18.08 -26.77
C ALA A 32 62.26 -18.29 -26.94
N GLY A 33 61.81 -18.73 -28.11
CA GLY A 33 60.41 -19.09 -28.39
C GLY A 33 59.87 -20.17 -27.46
N MET A 34 60.69 -21.14 -27.04
CA MET A 34 60.26 -22.15 -26.06
C MET A 34 59.88 -21.54 -24.70
N THR A 35 60.53 -20.45 -24.29
CA THR A 35 60.15 -19.71 -23.07
C THR A 35 58.84 -18.96 -23.26
N LEU A 36 58.56 -18.47 -24.47
CA LEU A 36 57.28 -17.85 -24.80
C LEU A 36 56.15 -18.89 -24.78
N ASP A 37 56.39 -20.08 -25.34
CA ASP A 37 55.43 -21.19 -25.31
C ASP A 37 55.09 -21.59 -23.85
N GLU A 38 56.09 -21.65 -22.95
CA GLU A 38 55.88 -21.93 -21.52
C GLU A 38 55.08 -20.81 -20.82
N ILE A 39 55.28 -19.55 -21.20
CA ILE A 39 54.46 -18.43 -20.70
C ILE A 39 53.01 -18.58 -21.15
N GLU A 40 52.77 -18.90 -22.42
CA GLU A 40 51.41 -19.09 -22.96
C GLU A 40 50.68 -20.26 -22.27
N GLU A 41 51.38 -21.37 -22.01
CA GLU A 41 50.83 -22.51 -21.26
C GLU A 41 50.44 -22.14 -19.82
N LEU A 42 51.32 -21.43 -19.10
CA LEU A 42 51.05 -20.97 -17.74
C LEU A 42 49.89 -19.95 -17.68
N GLN A 43 49.78 -19.06 -18.67
CA GLN A 43 48.66 -18.12 -18.75
C GLN A 43 47.34 -18.83 -19.02
N ALA A 44 47.33 -19.86 -19.87
CA ALA A 44 46.14 -20.67 -20.09
C ALA A 44 45.72 -21.45 -18.82
N GLU A 45 46.68 -21.96 -18.04
CA GLU A 45 46.43 -22.58 -16.73
C GLU A 45 45.82 -21.57 -15.74
N GLU A 46 46.36 -20.34 -15.65
CA GLU A 46 45.81 -19.27 -14.81
C GLU A 46 44.36 -18.91 -15.19
N GLU A 47 44.07 -18.79 -16.48
CA GLU A 47 42.71 -18.51 -16.97
C GLU A 47 41.73 -19.63 -16.58
N ALA A 48 42.14 -20.89 -16.73
CA ALA A 48 41.33 -22.04 -16.32
C ALA A 48 41.09 -22.07 -14.80
N LEU A 49 42.13 -21.82 -13.99
CA LEU A 49 42.00 -21.73 -12.53
C LEU A 49 41.10 -20.57 -12.08
N SER A 50 41.16 -19.44 -12.78
CA SER A 50 40.27 -18.30 -12.53
C SER A 50 38.80 -18.65 -12.83
N SER A 51 38.53 -19.49 -13.83
CA SER A 51 37.17 -20.00 -14.12
C SER A 51 36.66 -20.87 -12.98
N VAL A 52 37.48 -21.86 -12.57
CA VAL A 52 37.21 -22.74 -11.41
C VAL A 52 36.95 -21.93 -10.14
N GLN A 53 37.75 -20.88 -9.88
CA GLN A 53 37.56 -19.98 -8.75
C GLN A 53 36.21 -19.25 -8.81
N SER A 54 35.81 -18.76 -9.99
CA SER A 54 34.54 -18.05 -10.19
C SER A 54 33.34 -18.95 -9.88
N GLU A 55 33.33 -20.17 -10.40
CA GLU A 55 32.27 -21.15 -10.13
C GLU A 55 32.21 -21.50 -8.63
N LEU A 56 33.35 -21.71 -7.97
CA LEU A 56 33.38 -21.92 -6.52
C LEU A 56 32.86 -20.74 -5.71
N LEU A 57 33.10 -19.50 -6.13
CA LEU A 57 32.53 -18.32 -5.48
C LEU A 57 31.00 -18.27 -5.65
N SER A 58 30.48 -18.72 -6.80
CA SER A 58 29.04 -18.86 -7.02
C SER A 58 28.45 -19.92 -6.08
N MET A 59 29.05 -21.12 -6.02
CA MET A 59 28.63 -22.18 -5.09
C MET A 59 28.69 -21.72 -3.63
N LYS A 60 29.72 -20.96 -3.27
CA LYS A 60 29.86 -20.35 -1.94
C LYS A 60 28.69 -19.41 -1.62
N SER A 61 28.26 -18.60 -2.58
CA SER A 61 27.13 -17.69 -2.39
C SER A 61 25.84 -18.46 -2.11
N SER A 62 25.54 -19.50 -2.88
CA SER A 62 24.36 -20.34 -2.63
C SER A 62 24.44 -21.08 -1.30
N ALA A 63 25.60 -21.65 -0.96
CA ALA A 63 25.82 -22.29 0.32
C ALA A 63 25.63 -21.32 1.51
N LEU A 64 26.10 -20.07 1.37
CA LEU A 64 25.86 -19.03 2.36
C LEU A 64 24.38 -18.72 2.52
N ASN A 65 23.64 -18.53 1.42
CA ASN A 65 22.20 -18.25 1.48
C ASN A 65 21.44 -19.40 2.18
N LEU A 66 21.83 -20.65 1.93
CA LEU A 66 21.30 -21.83 2.62
C LEU A 66 21.69 -21.88 4.11
N SER A 67 22.75 -21.20 4.55
CA SER A 67 23.12 -21.14 5.97
C SER A 67 22.45 -20.00 6.74
N LEU A 68 21.86 -19.02 6.04
CA LEU A 68 21.21 -17.89 6.68
C LEU A 68 19.84 -18.25 7.27
N SER A 69 19.59 -17.83 8.52
CA SER A 69 18.30 -18.05 9.17
C SER A 69 17.12 -17.36 8.46
N SER A 70 17.38 -16.22 7.80
CA SER A 70 16.35 -15.43 7.10
C SER A 70 15.69 -16.18 5.95
N THR A 71 16.43 -17.06 5.27
CA THR A 71 15.96 -17.87 4.14
C THR A 71 14.78 -18.78 4.53
N TYR A 72 14.66 -19.10 5.83
CA TYR A 72 13.66 -20.02 6.36
C TYR A 72 12.50 -19.31 7.09
N LEU A 73 12.50 -17.98 7.10
CA LEU A 73 11.44 -17.20 7.74
C LEU A 73 10.29 -16.88 6.79
N TYR A 74 10.49 -16.97 5.48
CA TYR A 74 9.46 -16.65 4.51
C TYR A 74 8.25 -17.58 4.63
N ARG A 75 7.06 -16.99 4.45
CA ARG A 75 5.77 -17.66 4.55
C ARG A 75 4.97 -17.38 3.31
N SER A 76 4.27 -18.42 2.85
CA SER A 76 3.24 -18.30 1.83
C SER A 76 1.87 -18.38 2.50
N VAL A 77 0.88 -17.72 1.92
CA VAL A 77 -0.50 -17.80 2.39
C VAL A 77 -1.43 -18.05 1.20
N THR A 78 -2.34 -18.99 1.38
CA THR A 78 -3.35 -19.34 0.38
C THR A 78 -4.74 -19.23 0.98
N SER A 79 -5.73 -18.99 0.12
CA SER A 79 -7.14 -19.02 0.49
C SER A 79 -7.85 -20.09 -0.32
N SER A 80 -8.75 -20.83 0.32
CA SER A 80 -9.58 -21.81 -0.37
C SER A 80 -10.60 -21.19 -1.34
N ASN A 81 -10.88 -19.88 -1.17
CA ASN A 81 -11.79 -19.11 -1.99
C ASN A 81 -11.46 -17.60 -1.93
N ASP A 82 -10.70 -17.14 -2.93
CA ASP A 82 -10.27 -15.75 -3.07
C ASP A 82 -11.42 -14.76 -3.31
N ASP A 83 -12.57 -15.23 -3.82
CA ASP A 83 -13.76 -14.37 -4.02
C ASP A 83 -14.41 -13.96 -2.69
N ILE A 84 -14.09 -14.66 -1.59
CA ILE A 84 -14.63 -14.40 -0.25
C ILE A 84 -13.60 -13.64 0.57
N ALA A 85 -12.39 -14.18 0.68
CA ALA A 85 -11.33 -13.57 1.46
C ALA A 85 -9.95 -13.96 0.92
N THR A 86 -9.01 -13.02 1.02
CA THR A 86 -7.58 -13.26 0.81
C THR A 86 -6.81 -12.81 2.04
N ALA A 87 -5.54 -13.17 2.11
CA ALA A 87 -4.67 -12.75 3.20
C ALA A 87 -3.27 -12.39 2.69
N THR A 88 -2.56 -11.57 3.46
CA THR A 88 -1.11 -11.47 3.39
C THR A 88 -0.52 -11.94 4.71
N VAL A 89 0.74 -12.38 4.70
CA VAL A 89 1.41 -12.95 5.85
C VAL A 89 2.77 -12.31 6.06
N LEU A 90 3.14 -12.11 7.33
CA LEU A 90 4.47 -11.66 7.72
C LEU A 90 5.44 -12.84 7.83
N ASP A 91 6.71 -12.56 7.60
CA ASP A 91 7.78 -13.53 7.80
C ASP A 91 7.81 -14.01 9.25
N GLY A 92 8.07 -15.30 9.44
CA GLY A 92 8.13 -15.95 10.75
C GLY A 92 6.77 -16.27 11.37
N THR A 93 5.66 -15.93 10.70
CA THR A 93 4.31 -16.32 11.14
C THR A 93 4.21 -17.84 11.30
N GLN A 94 3.48 -18.29 12.31
CA GLN A 94 3.27 -19.71 12.57
C GLN A 94 2.45 -20.35 11.42
N THR A 95 2.89 -21.52 10.97
CA THR A 95 2.15 -22.28 9.96
C THR A 95 0.87 -22.86 10.54
N GLY A 96 -0.17 -22.94 9.72
CA GLY A 96 -1.48 -23.40 10.17
C GLY A 96 -2.61 -23.01 9.22
N SER A 97 -3.82 -23.47 9.53
CA SER A 97 -5.02 -23.12 8.79
C SER A 97 -6.07 -22.53 9.73
N HIS A 98 -6.73 -21.47 9.27
CA HIS A 98 -7.80 -20.78 9.98
C HIS A 98 -9.04 -20.73 9.10
N ASN A 99 -10.20 -21.10 9.66
CA ASN A 99 -11.46 -20.98 8.95
C ASN A 99 -12.03 -19.57 9.17
N VAL A 100 -12.11 -18.79 8.10
CA VAL A 100 -12.68 -17.44 8.08
C VAL A 100 -14.05 -17.49 7.42
N ALA A 101 -15.10 -17.15 8.15
CA ALA A 101 -16.44 -17.03 7.59
C ALA A 101 -17.00 -15.62 7.79
N THR A 102 -17.14 -14.89 6.70
CA THR A 102 -17.69 -13.54 6.62
C THR A 102 -19.20 -13.60 6.50
N SER A 103 -19.91 -13.06 7.48
CA SER A 103 -21.38 -12.93 7.46
C SER A 103 -21.85 -11.58 6.93
N ARG A 104 -21.05 -10.53 7.11
CA ARG A 104 -21.31 -9.17 6.60
C ARG A 104 -20.00 -8.47 6.27
N LEU A 105 -20.01 -7.61 5.25
CA LEU A 105 -18.90 -6.71 4.93
C LEU A 105 -19.12 -5.36 5.58
N ALA A 106 -18.02 -4.67 5.90
CA ALA A 106 -18.11 -3.29 6.30
C ALA A 106 -18.66 -2.43 5.15
N SER A 107 -19.44 -1.41 5.47
CA SER A 107 -19.97 -0.43 4.51
C SER A 107 -19.81 0.98 5.06
N ALA A 108 -19.68 1.97 4.18
CA ALA A 108 -19.72 3.38 4.57
C ALA A 108 -21.16 3.79 4.89
N SER A 109 -21.38 4.68 5.85
CA SER A 109 -22.70 5.26 6.09
C SER A 109 -23.11 6.13 4.91
N SER A 110 -24.38 6.03 4.52
CA SER A 110 -24.93 6.76 3.38
C SER A 110 -26.30 7.34 3.73
N TYR A 111 -26.49 8.63 3.46
CA TYR A 111 -27.76 9.32 3.57
C TYR A 111 -28.25 9.76 2.21
N MET A 112 -29.57 9.74 2.01
CA MET A 112 -30.24 10.20 0.80
C MET A 112 -31.29 11.24 1.15
N SER A 113 -31.27 12.35 0.39
CA SER A 113 -32.27 13.41 0.50
C SER A 113 -33.62 12.98 -0.08
N ASP A 114 -34.64 13.79 0.15
CA ASP A 114 -35.86 13.76 -0.64
C ASP A 114 -35.58 13.98 -2.13
N GLY A 115 -36.53 13.60 -2.98
CA GLY A 115 -36.44 13.76 -4.42
C GLY A 115 -36.65 15.21 -4.86
N PHE A 116 -35.80 15.68 -5.77
CA PHE A 116 -35.85 16.96 -6.46
C PHE A 116 -36.09 16.80 -7.97
N ALA A 117 -36.71 17.81 -8.59
CA ALA A 117 -37.02 17.82 -10.02
C ALA A 117 -35.78 17.96 -10.93
N SER A 118 -34.70 18.55 -10.45
CA SER A 118 -33.45 18.79 -11.19
C SER A 118 -32.25 19.03 -10.25
N GLU A 119 -31.02 18.89 -10.74
CA GLU A 119 -29.78 19.25 -10.02
C GLU A 119 -29.75 20.74 -9.63
N SER A 120 -30.36 21.59 -10.45
CA SER A 120 -30.52 23.02 -10.19
C SER A 120 -31.76 23.37 -9.36
N ALA A 121 -32.49 22.38 -8.85
CA ALA A 121 -33.66 22.65 -8.02
C ALA A 121 -33.21 23.24 -6.68
N THR A 122 -33.96 24.24 -6.22
CA THR A 122 -33.73 24.90 -4.95
C THR A 122 -34.00 23.93 -3.80
N VAL A 123 -33.00 23.75 -2.92
CA VAL A 123 -33.15 23.00 -1.68
C VAL A 123 -33.89 23.85 -0.66
N TYR A 124 -33.32 25.01 -0.33
CA TYR A 124 -33.89 25.91 0.66
C TYR A 124 -34.73 27.01 -0.01
N VAL A 125 -36.05 26.81 -0.05
CA VAL A 125 -37.01 27.81 -0.53
C VAL A 125 -37.42 28.71 0.65
N PRO A 126 -37.18 30.04 0.58
CA PRO A 126 -37.40 30.91 1.71
C PRO A 126 -38.90 31.12 1.99
N THR A 127 -39.34 30.76 3.18
CA THR A 127 -40.67 31.08 3.73
C THR A 127 -40.65 32.31 4.65
N THR A 128 -39.46 32.86 4.88
CA THR A 128 -39.19 33.98 5.78
C THR A 128 -38.29 35.01 5.10
N GLN A 129 -38.55 36.29 5.34
CA GLN A 129 -37.75 37.41 4.86
C GLN A 129 -37.48 38.39 6.00
N GLN A 130 -36.24 38.85 6.13
CA GLN A 130 -35.81 39.76 7.21
C GLN A 130 -35.20 41.03 6.64
N SER A 131 -35.46 42.18 7.26
CA SER A 131 -34.87 43.44 6.81
C SER A 131 -33.36 43.46 7.02
N SER A 132 -32.63 43.91 6.00
CA SER A 132 -31.17 44.08 6.06
C SER A 132 -30.76 45.27 6.93
N ASP A 133 -31.64 46.28 7.07
CA ASP A 133 -31.42 47.40 7.98
C ASP A 133 -32.05 47.13 9.35
N SER A 134 -31.39 47.65 10.38
CA SER A 134 -31.90 47.69 11.75
C SER A 134 -32.52 49.06 12.09
N TYR A 135 -33.43 49.08 13.03
CA TYR A 135 -34.15 50.26 13.49
C TYR A 135 -34.03 50.43 15.01
N SER A 136 -33.82 51.67 15.46
CA SER A 136 -33.67 51.94 16.90
C SER A 136 -34.97 51.77 17.71
N THR A 137 -36.14 51.94 17.07
CA THR A 137 -37.46 51.87 17.69
C THR A 137 -38.52 51.49 16.66
N VAL A 138 -39.63 50.89 17.10
CA VAL A 138 -40.80 50.61 16.24
C VAL A 138 -41.49 51.88 15.68
N THR A 139 -41.08 53.06 16.13
CA THR A 139 -41.59 54.34 15.62
C THR A 139 -40.74 54.94 14.49
N ASN A 140 -39.59 54.35 14.17
CA ASN A 140 -38.77 54.77 13.04
C ASN A 140 -39.52 54.57 11.72
N THR A 141 -39.39 55.54 10.80
CA THR A 141 -39.93 55.46 9.44
C THR A 141 -39.20 54.40 8.63
N VAL A 142 -39.94 53.48 8.01
CA VAL A 142 -39.44 52.42 7.10
C VAL A 142 -39.84 52.64 5.64
N LEU A 143 -40.97 53.33 5.39
CA LEU A 143 -41.39 53.69 4.02
C LEU A 143 -41.75 55.18 3.98
N GLU A 144 -41.03 55.97 3.19
CA GLU A 144 -41.34 57.38 2.94
C GLU A 144 -42.55 57.53 2.00
N GLU A 145 -43.10 58.76 1.90
CA GLU A 145 -44.29 59.01 1.08
C GLU A 145 -44.06 58.64 -0.40
N GLY A 146 -44.83 57.67 -0.90
CA GLY A 146 -44.77 57.21 -2.29
C GLY A 146 -43.76 56.08 -2.56
N GLU A 147 -42.97 55.68 -1.56
CA GLU A 147 -42.18 54.44 -1.63
C GLU A 147 -43.09 53.22 -1.48
N THR A 148 -42.68 52.10 -2.07
CA THR A 148 -43.49 50.88 -2.10
C THR A 148 -42.71 49.67 -1.62
N LEU A 149 -43.39 48.78 -0.88
CA LEU A 149 -42.93 47.44 -0.54
C LEU A 149 -43.88 46.43 -1.16
N THR A 150 -43.37 45.51 -1.96
CA THR A 150 -44.15 44.42 -2.58
C THR A 150 -43.81 43.11 -1.91
N ILE A 151 -44.81 42.45 -1.35
CA ILE A 151 -44.69 41.11 -0.76
C ILE A 151 -45.30 40.12 -1.74
N SER A 152 -44.54 39.09 -2.08
CA SER A 152 -44.92 38.00 -2.95
C SER A 152 -45.04 36.72 -2.13
N TYR A 153 -46.14 35.98 -2.30
CA TYR A 153 -46.40 34.70 -1.66
C TYR A 153 -46.74 33.61 -2.70
N GLY A 154 -46.11 32.45 -2.60
CA GLY A 154 -46.31 31.29 -3.48
C GLY A 154 -45.32 31.22 -4.65
N ASN A 155 -45.56 30.27 -5.55
CA ASN A 155 -44.63 29.86 -6.61
C ASN A 155 -44.09 31.04 -7.43
N GLU A 156 -42.76 31.07 -7.66
CA GLU A 156 -42.08 32.16 -8.36
C GLU A 156 -42.62 32.43 -9.77
N ASP A 157 -43.14 31.41 -10.46
CA ASP A 157 -43.73 31.56 -11.80
C ASP A 157 -45.07 32.32 -11.81
N ASP A 158 -45.84 32.28 -10.71
CA ASP A 158 -47.14 32.95 -10.57
C ASP A 158 -47.48 33.32 -9.10
N PRO A 159 -46.73 34.25 -8.48
CA PRO A 159 -46.90 34.56 -7.07
C PRO A 159 -48.09 35.49 -6.82
N LEU A 160 -48.71 35.36 -5.65
CA LEU A 160 -49.65 36.36 -5.13
C LEU A 160 -48.87 37.58 -4.67
N THR A 161 -49.16 38.75 -5.23
CA THR A 161 -48.43 40.00 -4.94
C THR A 161 -49.28 41.01 -4.19
N PHE A 162 -48.70 41.61 -3.17
CA PHE A 162 -49.33 42.61 -2.33
C PHE A 162 -48.41 43.83 -2.20
N THR A 163 -48.85 45.00 -2.68
CA THR A 163 -48.05 46.23 -2.62
C THR A 163 -48.56 47.17 -1.54
N ILE A 164 -47.68 47.50 -0.61
CA ILE A 164 -47.89 48.52 0.43
C ILE A 164 -47.19 49.79 0.00
N THR A 165 -47.84 50.94 0.16
CA THR A 165 -47.28 52.25 -0.22
C THR A 165 -47.18 53.16 1.00
N GLY A 166 -46.03 53.81 1.18
CA GLY A 166 -45.78 54.76 2.25
C GLY A 166 -46.76 55.93 2.21
N THR A 167 -47.31 56.28 3.38
CA THR A 167 -48.35 57.30 3.51
C THR A 167 -47.75 58.70 3.69
N ALA A 168 -48.58 59.75 3.56
CA ALA A 168 -48.16 61.13 3.78
C ALA A 168 -47.65 61.32 5.22
N GLY A 169 -46.34 61.58 5.36
CA GLY A 169 -45.64 61.65 6.65
C GLY A 169 -44.74 60.44 6.98
N GLY A 170 -44.64 59.47 6.07
CA GLY A 170 -43.90 58.22 6.25
C GLY A 170 -44.70 57.17 7.02
N MET A 171 -44.40 55.90 6.79
CA MET A 171 -44.91 54.76 7.53
C MET A 171 -43.84 54.27 8.50
N SER A 172 -44.17 54.16 9.78
CA SER A 172 -43.25 53.58 10.78
C SER A 172 -43.22 52.06 10.72
N VAL A 173 -42.23 51.45 11.37
CA VAL A 173 -42.15 49.99 11.59
C VAL A 173 -43.49 49.45 12.12
N GLU A 174 -44.03 50.01 13.22
CA GLU A 174 -45.35 49.63 13.76
C GLU A 174 -46.50 49.81 12.75
N GLY A 175 -46.41 50.86 11.92
CA GLY A 175 -47.37 51.13 10.85
C GLY A 175 -47.34 50.07 9.76
N LEU A 176 -46.15 49.58 9.39
CA LEU A 176 -45.97 48.52 8.41
C LEU A 176 -46.46 47.17 8.96
N LEU A 177 -46.14 46.84 10.21
CA LEU A 177 -46.66 45.62 10.87
C LEU A 177 -48.19 45.61 10.85
N SER A 178 -48.81 46.72 11.21
CA SER A 178 -50.28 46.84 11.20
C SER A 178 -50.84 46.75 9.77
N ALA A 179 -50.17 47.36 8.80
CA ALA A 179 -50.60 47.31 7.40
C ALA A 179 -50.57 45.89 6.80
N ILE A 180 -49.70 45.00 7.29
CA ILE A 180 -49.63 43.60 6.86
C ILE A 180 -50.61 42.75 7.68
N ASN A 181 -50.55 42.82 9.01
CA ASN A 181 -51.27 41.91 9.90
C ASN A 181 -52.77 42.20 10.02
N ASP A 182 -53.20 43.47 9.88
CA ASP A 182 -54.62 43.83 9.95
C ASP A 182 -55.32 43.77 8.59
N ASP A 183 -54.57 43.61 7.48
CA ASP A 183 -55.14 43.48 6.14
C ASP A 183 -55.63 42.05 5.89
N ALA A 184 -56.96 41.89 5.83
CA ALA A 184 -57.61 40.59 5.68
C ALA A 184 -57.28 39.83 4.37
N THR A 185 -56.61 40.46 3.40
CA THR A 185 -56.17 39.81 2.16
C THR A 185 -54.73 39.32 2.21
N ILE A 186 -53.86 40.04 2.92
CA ILE A 186 -52.43 39.73 3.08
C ILE A 186 -52.22 38.79 4.27
N SER A 187 -52.89 39.06 5.39
CA SER A 187 -52.69 38.39 6.69
C SER A 187 -53.05 36.91 6.73
N GLN A 188 -53.65 36.38 5.65
CA GLN A 188 -53.94 34.95 5.49
C GLN A 188 -52.76 34.16 4.89
N TYR A 189 -51.77 34.86 4.34
CA TYR A 189 -50.63 34.27 3.64
C TYR A 189 -49.30 34.60 4.30
N VAL A 190 -49.16 35.80 4.87
CA VAL A 190 -47.95 36.23 5.57
C VAL A 190 -48.30 36.91 6.89
N THR A 191 -47.37 36.87 7.82
CA THR A 191 -47.40 37.66 9.06
C THR A 191 -46.15 38.52 9.14
N ALA A 192 -46.26 39.72 9.71
CA ALA A 192 -45.14 40.61 9.94
C ALA A 192 -44.87 40.76 11.44
N SER A 193 -43.61 40.65 11.82
CA SER A 193 -43.15 40.77 13.19
C SER A 193 -41.85 41.59 13.26
N THR A 194 -41.33 41.74 14.47
CA THR A 194 -39.99 42.31 14.68
C THR A 194 -39.19 41.44 15.63
N TYR A 195 -37.90 41.31 15.38
CA TYR A 195 -36.93 40.78 16.35
C TYR A 195 -35.87 41.85 16.65
N GLU A 196 -35.11 41.68 17.73
CA GLU A 196 -34.07 42.63 18.16
C GLU A 196 -32.75 41.88 18.33
N ASP A 197 -31.68 42.41 17.74
CA ASP A 197 -30.30 41.91 17.88
C ASP A 197 -29.36 43.00 18.44
N GLU A 198 -28.04 42.81 18.33
CA GLU A 198 -27.05 43.79 18.81
C GLU A 198 -27.10 45.12 18.04
N ASP A 199 -27.58 45.11 16.80
CA ASP A 199 -27.62 46.25 15.89
C ASP A 199 -28.98 46.99 15.91
N GLY A 200 -30.05 46.34 16.35
CA GLY A 200 -31.32 46.96 16.69
C GLY A 200 -32.54 46.10 16.32
N ILE A 201 -33.67 46.75 16.05
CA ILE A 201 -34.92 46.08 15.70
C ILE A 201 -34.94 45.80 14.19
N HIS A 202 -35.10 44.54 13.81
CA HIS A 202 -35.32 44.10 12.43
C HIS A 202 -36.79 43.78 12.17
N LEU A 203 -37.22 43.94 10.92
CA LEU A 203 -38.53 43.50 10.45
C LEU A 203 -38.41 42.06 9.94
N GLN A 204 -39.41 41.24 10.24
CA GLN A 204 -39.50 39.88 9.74
C GLN A 204 -40.88 39.64 9.13
N ILE A 205 -40.91 38.99 7.97
CA ILE A 205 -42.14 38.61 7.27
C ILE A 205 -42.07 37.10 7.05
N ASP A 206 -42.96 36.38 7.72
CA ASP A 206 -43.06 34.93 7.72
C ASP A 206 -44.28 34.48 6.92
N SER A 207 -44.20 33.30 6.30
CA SER A 207 -45.39 32.59 5.82
C SER A 207 -46.35 32.38 6.99
N ALA A 208 -47.63 32.75 6.80
CA ALA A 208 -48.71 32.47 7.74
C ALA A 208 -49.28 31.05 7.57
N THR A 209 -48.78 30.30 6.58
CA THR A 209 -49.27 28.96 6.25
C THR A 209 -48.21 27.91 6.57
N SER A 210 -48.65 26.66 6.76
CA SER A 210 -47.77 25.50 6.90
C SER A 210 -47.33 24.91 5.55
N VAL A 211 -47.50 25.64 4.45
CA VAL A 211 -47.07 25.18 3.12
C VAL A 211 -45.58 25.43 2.96
N THR A 212 -44.84 24.41 2.52
CA THR A 212 -43.38 24.44 2.31
C THR A 212 -43.05 24.40 0.81
N GLY A 213 -41.76 24.57 0.47
CA GLY A 213 -41.29 24.58 -0.92
C GLY A 213 -41.80 25.80 -1.70
N GLU A 214 -41.83 25.69 -3.03
CA GLU A 214 -42.22 26.79 -3.94
C GLU A 214 -43.61 27.36 -3.64
N ASP A 215 -44.56 26.54 -3.20
CA ASP A 215 -45.92 26.99 -2.90
C ASP A 215 -46.04 27.81 -1.59
N GLY A 216 -45.03 27.73 -0.73
CA GLY A 216 -44.92 28.47 0.53
C GLY A 216 -43.97 29.68 0.48
N ARG A 217 -43.34 29.93 -0.68
CA ARG A 217 -42.31 30.95 -0.85
C ARG A 217 -42.79 32.34 -0.43
N VAL A 218 -41.93 33.07 0.27
CA VAL A 218 -42.11 34.49 0.60
C VAL A 218 -40.94 35.29 0.04
N ASN A 219 -41.25 36.32 -0.74
CA ASN A 219 -40.26 37.29 -1.23
C ASN A 219 -40.74 38.72 -0.98
N VAL A 220 -39.82 39.64 -0.69
CA VAL A 220 -40.15 41.02 -0.34
C VAL A 220 -39.22 41.98 -1.09
N GLU A 221 -39.81 42.84 -1.92
CA GLU A 221 -39.08 43.79 -2.76
C GLU A 221 -39.51 45.24 -2.47
N GLY A 222 -38.53 46.08 -2.12
CA GLY A 222 -38.72 47.52 -1.94
C GLY A 222 -38.45 48.33 -3.21
N SER A 223 -39.06 49.51 -3.34
CA SER A 223 -38.63 50.53 -4.32
C SER A 223 -37.25 51.10 -3.99
N ASP A 224 -36.55 51.68 -4.96
CA ASP A 224 -35.24 52.32 -4.77
C ASP A 224 -35.18 53.21 -3.50
N GLY A 225 -34.32 52.84 -2.54
CA GLY A 225 -34.12 53.59 -1.29
C GLY A 225 -34.85 53.02 -0.06
N VAL A 226 -35.73 52.04 -0.25
CA VAL A 226 -36.38 51.26 0.82
C VAL A 226 -35.43 50.18 1.33
N THR A 227 -35.59 49.80 2.61
CA THR A 227 -34.83 48.69 3.20
C THR A 227 -34.98 47.41 2.37
N SER A 228 -33.87 46.73 2.13
CA SER A 228 -33.89 45.42 1.47
C SER A 228 -34.30 44.34 2.45
N PHE A 229 -34.90 43.29 1.93
CA PHE A 229 -35.17 42.07 2.69
C PHE A 229 -34.33 40.94 2.13
N THR A 230 -33.84 40.10 3.02
CA THR A 230 -33.08 38.90 2.70
C THR A 230 -33.61 37.75 3.51
N ALA A 231 -33.68 36.57 2.90
CA ALA A 231 -34.00 35.36 3.62
C ALA A 231 -32.91 35.07 4.67
N PRO A 232 -33.28 34.59 5.88
CA PRO A 232 -32.30 34.09 6.83
C PRO A 232 -31.56 32.90 6.22
N LYS A 233 -30.39 32.57 6.75
CA LYS A 233 -29.67 31.34 6.35
C LYS A 233 -30.15 30.19 7.21
N GLU A 234 -30.23 29.00 6.63
CA GLU A 234 -30.41 27.76 7.37
C GLU A 234 -29.06 27.08 7.61
N GLU A 235 -29.05 25.97 8.35
CA GLU A 235 -27.85 25.21 8.68
C GLU A 235 -28.04 23.74 8.32
N LEU A 236 -26.98 23.13 7.81
CA LEU A 236 -26.82 21.69 7.74
C LEU A 236 -25.71 21.34 8.72
N SER A 237 -26.01 20.55 9.74
CA SER A 237 -25.00 20.07 10.68
C SER A 237 -25.10 18.58 10.89
N PHE A 238 -23.95 17.92 10.95
CA PHE A 238 -23.84 16.48 11.16
C PHE A 238 -22.50 16.13 11.81
N THR A 239 -22.39 14.91 12.33
CA THR A 239 -21.13 14.31 12.82
C THR A 239 -20.77 13.08 11.98
N VAL A 240 -19.52 12.65 12.08
CA VAL A 240 -19.03 11.35 11.59
C VAL A 240 -18.41 10.62 12.79
N GLY A 241 -19.02 9.53 13.23
CA GLY A 241 -18.70 8.86 14.50
C GLY A 241 -18.65 9.83 15.68
N ASP A 242 -17.66 9.65 16.55
CA ASP A 242 -17.35 10.52 17.71
C ASP A 242 -16.66 11.85 17.32
N GLY A 243 -16.73 12.25 16.05
CA GLY A 243 -16.08 13.44 15.52
C GLY A 243 -16.66 14.77 16.01
N GLU A 244 -16.00 15.88 15.67
CA GLU A 244 -16.53 17.22 15.92
C GLU A 244 -17.74 17.50 15.01
N ILE A 245 -18.69 18.31 15.49
CA ILE A 245 -19.86 18.72 14.72
C ILE A 245 -19.41 19.56 13.52
N PHE A 246 -19.70 19.07 12.32
CA PHE A 246 -19.61 19.85 11.09
C PHE A 246 -20.85 20.74 10.99
N THR A 247 -20.67 22.03 10.69
CA THR A 247 -21.79 22.97 10.51
C THR A 247 -21.59 23.80 9.26
N LEU A 248 -22.50 23.64 8.30
CA LEU A 248 -22.50 24.37 7.04
C LEU A 248 -23.67 25.36 7.01
N SER A 249 -23.35 26.64 6.80
CA SER A 249 -24.36 27.66 6.53
C SER A 249 -24.92 27.53 5.11
N VAL A 250 -26.24 27.41 5.01
CA VAL A 250 -27.01 27.17 3.80
C VAL A 250 -27.78 28.44 3.41
N PRO A 251 -27.34 29.17 2.35
CA PRO A 251 -28.06 30.35 1.88
C PRO A 251 -29.38 29.96 1.20
N ALA A 252 -30.37 30.87 1.26
CA ALA A 252 -31.60 30.73 0.49
C ALA A 252 -31.34 30.57 -1.01
N GLU A 253 -32.23 29.82 -1.66
CA GLU A 253 -32.19 29.56 -3.10
C GLU A 253 -30.98 28.75 -3.57
N ILE A 254 -30.25 28.10 -2.65
CA ILE A 254 -29.19 27.18 -3.02
C ILE A 254 -29.73 25.99 -3.81
N SER A 255 -29.08 25.64 -4.90
CA SER A 255 -29.40 24.42 -5.65
C SER A 255 -28.81 23.17 -5.01
N LEU A 256 -29.38 22.02 -5.33
CA LEU A 256 -28.87 20.72 -4.90
C LEU A 256 -27.40 20.51 -5.28
N GLU A 257 -27.03 20.87 -6.52
CA GLU A 257 -25.65 20.83 -7.03
C GLU A 257 -24.71 21.73 -6.20
N ASN A 258 -25.10 22.99 -5.97
CA ASN A 258 -24.27 23.93 -5.20
C ASN A 258 -24.17 23.54 -3.72
N LEU A 259 -25.18 22.88 -3.16
CA LEU A 259 -25.11 22.35 -1.79
C LEU A 259 -24.09 21.22 -1.70
N ALA A 260 -24.11 20.27 -2.64
CA ALA A 260 -23.12 19.20 -2.71
C ALA A 260 -21.69 19.74 -2.86
N GLU A 261 -21.50 20.70 -3.77
CA GLU A 261 -20.20 21.38 -3.95
C GLU A 261 -19.71 22.03 -2.66
N ARG A 262 -20.58 22.76 -1.95
CA ARG A 262 -20.21 23.43 -0.69
C ARG A 262 -19.85 22.45 0.42
N ILE A 263 -20.50 21.29 0.51
CA ILE A 263 -20.14 20.25 1.48
C ILE A 263 -18.74 19.73 1.15
N ASN A 264 -18.48 19.39 -0.13
CA ASN A 264 -17.19 18.84 -0.56
C ASN A 264 -16.02 19.84 -0.49
N GLU A 265 -16.30 21.13 -0.70
CA GLU A 265 -15.28 22.19 -0.67
C GLU A 265 -15.03 22.77 0.74
N ALA A 266 -15.81 22.39 1.74
CA ALA A 266 -15.63 22.86 3.10
C ALA A 266 -14.29 22.35 3.69
N GLU A 267 -13.48 23.26 4.24
CA GLU A 267 -12.16 22.93 4.79
C GLU A 267 -12.24 22.01 6.03
N ASP A 268 -13.38 22.06 6.73
CA ASP A 268 -13.72 21.32 7.93
C ASP A 268 -14.61 20.09 7.66
N ASN A 269 -14.74 19.67 6.40
CA ASN A 269 -15.47 18.45 6.06
C ASN A 269 -14.86 17.23 6.80
N PRO A 270 -15.64 16.50 7.61
CA PRO A 270 -15.14 15.43 8.47
C PRO A 270 -14.85 14.10 7.74
N GLY A 271 -14.87 14.08 6.40
CA GLY A 271 -14.69 12.87 5.59
C GLY A 271 -15.99 12.36 4.99
N VAL A 272 -16.82 13.27 4.46
CA VAL A 272 -18.08 12.96 3.78
C VAL A 272 -18.05 13.46 2.35
N THR A 273 -18.34 12.57 1.41
CA THR A 273 -18.53 12.88 0.00
C THR A 273 -20.01 13.13 -0.29
N ALA A 274 -20.32 14.33 -0.78
CA ALA A 274 -21.66 14.71 -1.23
C ALA A 274 -21.79 14.57 -2.76
N THR A 275 -22.79 13.85 -3.25
CA THR A 275 -23.03 13.62 -4.69
C THR A 275 -24.50 13.77 -5.04
N VAL A 276 -24.82 14.40 -6.16
CA VAL A 276 -26.19 14.39 -6.70
C VAL A 276 -26.35 13.20 -7.66
N ILE A 277 -27.32 12.34 -7.39
CA ILE A 277 -27.63 11.18 -8.22
C ILE A 277 -28.96 11.35 -8.95
N TYR A 278 -29.07 10.77 -10.15
CA TYR A 278 -30.32 10.65 -10.88
C TYR A 278 -30.88 9.22 -10.76
N THR A 279 -31.98 9.04 -10.03
CA THR A 279 -32.63 7.74 -9.80
C THR A 279 -33.53 7.30 -10.94
N GLY A 280 -33.96 8.24 -11.79
CA GLY A 280 -34.79 7.96 -12.96
C GLY A 280 -36.23 7.54 -12.64
N THR A 281 -36.69 7.76 -11.41
CA THR A 281 -38.03 7.42 -10.93
C THR A 281 -38.80 8.67 -10.51
N GLY A 282 -40.11 8.71 -10.80
CA GLY A 282 -41.01 9.77 -10.35
C GLY A 282 -40.86 11.11 -11.08
N ASP A 283 -41.58 12.12 -10.57
CA ASP A 283 -41.51 13.51 -11.05
C ASP A 283 -40.28 14.25 -10.47
N ASN A 284 -39.65 13.69 -9.45
CA ASN A 284 -38.50 14.23 -8.73
C ASN A 284 -37.34 13.22 -8.67
N PRO A 285 -36.62 13.00 -9.79
CA PRO A 285 -35.66 11.91 -9.92
C PRO A 285 -34.23 12.22 -9.41
N TYR A 286 -33.97 13.41 -8.86
CA TYR A 286 -32.64 13.80 -8.38
C TYR A 286 -32.59 13.76 -6.85
N GLN A 287 -31.56 13.15 -6.28
CA GLN A 287 -31.36 13.10 -4.82
C GLN A 287 -29.90 13.43 -4.48
N LEU A 288 -29.69 14.16 -3.39
CA LEU A 288 -28.38 14.31 -2.79
C LEU A 288 -28.07 13.06 -1.97
N VAL A 289 -26.88 12.51 -2.16
CA VAL A 289 -26.31 11.43 -1.38
C VAL A 289 -25.14 11.97 -0.60
N LEU A 290 -25.13 11.76 0.70
CA LEU A 290 -23.95 11.94 1.54
C LEU A 290 -23.41 10.55 1.86
N GLU A 291 -22.13 10.30 1.61
CA GLU A 291 -21.48 9.02 1.90
C GLU A 291 -20.21 9.30 2.71
N ALA A 292 -19.99 8.54 3.79
CA ALA A 292 -18.73 8.60 4.52
C ALA A 292 -17.59 8.06 3.66
N ASP A 293 -16.41 8.66 3.74
CA ASP A 293 -15.25 8.24 2.94
C ASP A 293 -14.69 6.88 3.41
N ASP A 294 -14.84 6.59 4.71
CA ASP A 294 -14.40 5.37 5.36
C ASP A 294 -15.59 4.46 5.71
N THR A 295 -15.33 3.15 5.84
CA THR A 295 -16.35 2.16 6.20
C THR A 295 -16.42 1.92 7.70
N GLY A 296 -17.53 1.32 8.14
CA GLY A 296 -17.70 0.88 9.50
C GLY A 296 -18.48 1.87 10.35
N GLU A 297 -18.78 1.43 11.57
CA GLU A 297 -19.65 2.14 12.51
C GLU A 297 -19.02 3.45 13.01
N ASP A 298 -17.69 3.48 13.17
CA ASP A 298 -16.97 4.66 13.66
C ASP A 298 -16.97 5.79 12.62
N SER A 299 -17.40 5.50 11.40
CA SER A 299 -17.55 6.45 10.30
C SER A 299 -19.02 6.75 9.99
N ARG A 300 -19.96 6.40 10.90
CA ARG A 300 -21.38 6.66 10.67
C ARG A 300 -21.69 8.16 10.66
N ILE A 301 -22.48 8.61 9.69
CA ILE A 301 -22.96 10.00 9.65
C ILE A 301 -24.19 10.12 10.56
N THR A 302 -24.26 11.17 11.37
CA THR A 302 -25.46 11.50 12.17
C THR A 302 -25.91 12.92 11.85
N ILE A 303 -27.12 13.08 11.31
CA ILE A 303 -27.67 14.39 10.95
C ILE A 303 -28.26 15.06 12.19
N LEU A 304 -27.71 16.21 12.58
CA LEU A 304 -28.15 16.97 13.75
C LEU A 304 -29.14 18.08 13.38
N ASN A 305 -28.92 18.73 12.24
CA ASN A 305 -29.80 19.76 11.70
C ASN A 305 -29.72 19.76 10.18
N GLN A 306 -30.81 20.11 9.51
CA GLN A 306 -30.85 20.17 8.05
C GLN A 306 -31.80 21.26 7.57
N PRO A 307 -31.59 21.79 6.34
CA PRO A 307 -32.51 22.73 5.74
C PRO A 307 -33.91 22.13 5.54
N ASN A 308 -34.92 22.97 5.69
CA ASN A 308 -36.31 22.58 5.47
C ASN A 308 -36.52 22.14 4.02
N GLY A 309 -37.03 20.91 3.85
CA GLY A 309 -37.29 20.32 2.53
C GLY A 309 -36.11 19.55 1.91
N LEU A 310 -34.99 19.40 2.62
CA LEU A 310 -33.90 18.51 2.17
C LEU A 310 -34.21 17.03 2.46
N GLY A 311 -34.69 16.70 3.65
CA GLY A 311 -35.18 15.35 3.99
C GLY A 311 -34.12 14.25 3.88
N LEU A 312 -32.96 14.44 4.49
CA LEU A 312 -31.92 13.39 4.57
C LEU A 312 -32.40 12.23 5.46
N SER A 313 -32.31 11.02 4.92
CA SER A 313 -32.61 9.76 5.60
C SER A 313 -31.49 8.76 5.35
N GLU A 314 -31.19 7.91 6.33
CA GLU A 314 -30.12 6.91 6.19
C GLU A 314 -30.56 5.80 5.21
N SER A 315 -29.67 5.45 4.29
CA SER A 315 -29.93 4.51 3.19
C SER A 315 -29.47 3.09 3.53
N ASN A 316 -28.50 2.96 4.42
CA ASN A 316 -27.91 1.70 4.84
C ASN A 316 -27.56 1.71 6.33
N GLY A 317 -27.72 0.57 6.98
CA GLY A 317 -27.54 0.49 8.43
C GLY A 317 -28.77 0.96 9.23
N GLU A 318 -29.94 1.04 8.59
CA GLU A 318 -31.24 1.13 9.24
C GLU A 318 -31.49 -0.16 10.02
N GLY A 319 -30.88 -0.24 11.19
CA GLY A 319 -31.31 -1.13 12.25
C GLY A 319 -32.75 -0.91 12.59
N TYR A 320 -33.33 -1.86 13.30
CA TYR A 320 -34.59 -1.57 13.97
C TYR A 320 -34.33 -0.50 15.03
N ALA A 321 -34.77 0.73 14.77
CA ALA A 321 -34.96 1.74 15.79
C ALA A 321 -36.32 1.50 16.46
N MET A 322 -36.35 1.65 17.77
CA MET A 322 -37.60 1.70 18.50
C MET A 322 -38.23 3.07 18.33
N ILE A 323 -39.37 3.13 17.64
CA ILE A 323 -40.09 4.39 17.39
C ILE A 323 -41.21 4.55 18.41
N GLY A 324 -41.34 5.75 18.97
CA GLY A 324 -42.40 6.15 19.89
C GLY A 324 -43.79 6.03 19.27
N ASP A 325 -44.78 5.79 20.11
CA ASP A 325 -46.18 5.66 19.71
C ASP A 325 -46.88 7.03 19.62
N ASN A 326 -46.37 8.03 20.34
CA ASN A 326 -46.99 9.35 20.47
C ASN A 326 -45.98 10.47 20.25
N ALA A 327 -46.41 11.50 19.53
CA ALA A 327 -45.62 12.71 19.31
C ALA A 327 -45.37 13.48 20.61
N ILE A 328 -44.12 13.88 20.82
CA ILE A 328 -43.69 14.77 21.88
C ILE A 328 -43.93 16.21 21.40
N SER A 329 -44.61 17.02 22.22
CA SER A 329 -44.92 18.40 21.88
C SER A 329 -43.98 19.36 22.58
N PHE A 330 -43.33 20.23 21.79
CA PHE A 330 -42.42 21.28 22.26
C PHE A 330 -43.07 22.69 22.21
N GLU A 331 -44.40 22.79 22.22
CA GLU A 331 -45.08 24.10 22.38
C GLU A 331 -44.71 24.79 23.71
N THR A 332 -44.36 23.98 24.70
CA THR A 332 -43.72 24.37 25.96
C THR A 332 -42.60 23.39 26.25
N ALA A 333 -41.56 23.82 26.98
CA ALA A 333 -40.46 22.95 27.37
C ALA A 333 -40.96 21.66 28.06
N VAL A 334 -40.36 20.53 27.70
CA VAL A 334 -40.63 19.21 28.27
C VAL A 334 -39.89 19.10 29.60
N THR A 335 -40.63 19.00 30.71
CA THR A 335 -40.04 18.89 32.06
C THR A 335 -39.76 17.44 32.43
N ILE A 336 -38.49 17.12 32.71
CA ILE A 336 -38.03 15.87 33.32
C ILE A 336 -37.67 16.13 34.79
N ASP A 337 -38.19 15.31 35.70
CA ASP A 337 -37.94 15.34 37.14
C ASP A 337 -37.84 13.92 37.73
N ASP A 338 -37.60 13.83 39.05
CA ASP A 338 -37.43 12.57 39.80
C ASP A 338 -38.63 11.60 39.70
N THR A 339 -39.74 11.98 39.04
CA THR A 339 -40.95 11.15 38.88
C THR A 339 -41.14 10.60 37.47
N ASN A 340 -40.38 11.07 36.47
CA ASN A 340 -40.54 10.70 35.06
C ASN A 340 -39.20 10.60 34.29
N ASN A 341 -38.08 10.34 34.97
CA ASN A 341 -36.74 10.40 34.37
C ASN A 341 -36.06 9.03 34.16
N THR A 342 -36.61 7.93 34.67
CA THR A 342 -35.95 6.62 34.57
C THR A 342 -36.43 5.80 33.38
N ILE A 343 -35.51 5.18 32.66
CA ILE A 343 -35.71 4.18 31.61
C ILE A 343 -35.13 2.84 32.09
N ALA A 344 -35.89 1.75 32.08
CA ALA A 344 -35.37 0.41 32.31
C ALA A 344 -35.20 -0.32 30.98
N PHE A 345 -34.08 -1.02 30.81
CA PHE A 345 -33.77 -1.76 29.59
C PHE A 345 -32.91 -2.99 29.88
N GLU A 346 -32.80 -3.88 28.91
CA GLU A 346 -31.95 -5.07 28.96
C GLU A 346 -31.04 -5.08 27.73
N GLU A 347 -29.74 -5.16 27.95
CA GLU A 347 -28.72 -5.36 26.92
C GLU A 347 -28.33 -6.83 26.87
N VAL A 348 -28.20 -7.39 25.68
CA VAL A 348 -27.65 -8.74 25.48
C VAL A 348 -26.36 -8.61 24.68
N ASN A 349 -25.24 -8.98 25.27
CA ASN A 349 -23.93 -8.93 24.61
C ASN A 349 -23.76 -10.06 23.57
N GLU A 350 -22.66 -10.04 22.82
CA GLU A 350 -22.38 -11.04 21.77
C GLU A 350 -22.28 -12.50 22.28
N ASP A 351 -22.01 -12.69 23.57
CA ASP A 351 -21.96 -14.02 24.22
C ASP A 351 -23.36 -14.52 24.63
N GLY A 352 -24.41 -13.73 24.39
CA GLY A 352 -25.79 -14.01 24.81
C GLY A 352 -26.04 -13.77 26.29
N GLU A 353 -25.14 -13.06 26.99
CA GLU A 353 -25.33 -12.67 28.38
C GLU A 353 -26.21 -11.42 28.45
N ALA A 354 -27.35 -11.54 29.14
CA ALA A 354 -28.30 -10.45 29.32
C ALA A 354 -28.04 -9.69 30.63
N VAL A 355 -28.02 -8.37 30.56
CA VAL A 355 -27.91 -7.47 31.71
C VAL A 355 -29.04 -6.46 31.72
N SER A 356 -29.80 -6.42 32.83
CA SER A 356 -30.85 -5.43 33.04
C SER A 356 -30.28 -4.15 33.65
N LEU A 357 -30.55 -3.02 33.02
CA LEU A 357 -30.03 -1.70 33.35
C LEU A 357 -31.16 -0.69 33.61
N THR A 358 -30.78 0.42 34.23
CA THR A 358 -31.64 1.59 34.40
C THR A 358 -30.86 2.85 34.08
N ALA A 359 -31.36 3.64 33.13
CA ALA A 359 -30.82 4.95 32.79
C ALA A 359 -31.70 6.03 33.42
N ASP A 360 -31.07 6.99 34.11
CA ASP A 360 -31.74 8.16 34.66
C ASP A 360 -31.40 9.38 33.81
N ILE A 361 -32.41 9.98 33.19
CA ILE A 361 -32.30 11.24 32.43
C ILE A 361 -32.08 12.38 33.43
N ASP A 362 -31.19 13.32 33.10
CA ASP A 362 -30.96 14.49 33.93
C ASP A 362 -32.25 15.33 34.09
N ALA A 363 -32.50 15.83 35.30
CA ALA A 363 -33.69 16.65 35.54
C ALA A 363 -33.52 18.06 34.94
N GLY A 364 -34.52 18.52 34.20
CA GLY A 364 -34.45 19.78 33.45
C GLY A 364 -35.73 20.11 32.68
N ASP A 365 -35.75 21.32 32.11
CA ASP A 365 -36.77 21.77 31.16
C ASP A 365 -36.11 21.80 29.77
N TYR A 366 -36.51 20.88 28.89
CA TYR A 366 -35.94 20.72 27.54
C TYR A 366 -36.78 21.49 26.52
N GLY A 367 -36.20 22.50 25.90
CA GLY A 367 -36.89 23.45 25.03
C GLY A 367 -36.99 22.99 23.58
N THR A 368 -36.07 22.13 23.13
CA THR A 368 -36.04 21.62 21.75
C THR A 368 -35.97 20.09 21.70
N PRO A 369 -36.34 19.48 20.56
CA PRO A 369 -36.19 18.05 20.34
C PRO A 369 -34.77 17.54 20.55
N GLU A 370 -33.77 18.29 20.08
CA GLU A 370 -32.35 17.93 20.14
C GLU A 370 -31.84 17.89 21.58
N GLU A 371 -32.21 18.88 22.40
CA GLU A 371 -31.81 18.92 23.82
C GLU A 371 -32.34 17.71 24.60
N LEU A 372 -33.56 17.26 24.32
CA LEU A 372 -34.15 16.10 24.99
C LEU A 372 -33.53 14.80 24.47
N ALA A 373 -33.33 14.68 23.15
CA ALA A 373 -32.71 13.52 22.54
C ALA A 373 -31.31 13.26 23.10
N GLU A 374 -30.45 14.28 23.14
CA GLU A 374 -29.08 14.21 23.70
C GLU A 374 -29.11 13.76 25.18
N ALA A 375 -30.08 14.25 25.96
CA ALA A 375 -30.19 13.88 27.36
C ALA A 375 -30.60 12.40 27.58
N VAL A 376 -31.47 11.86 26.71
CA VAL A 376 -31.87 10.45 26.75
C VAL A 376 -30.73 9.56 26.29
N GLU A 377 -30.08 9.93 25.18
CA GLU A 377 -28.92 9.24 24.61
C GLU A 377 -27.82 9.06 25.66
N LYS A 378 -27.37 10.17 26.22
CA LYS A 378 -26.36 10.20 27.27
C LYS A 378 -26.75 9.39 28.50
N ALA A 379 -28.03 9.33 28.86
CA ALA A 379 -28.49 8.52 29.99
C ALA A 379 -28.32 7.02 29.71
N LEU A 380 -28.66 6.57 28.49
CA LEU A 380 -28.51 5.18 28.05
C LEU A 380 -27.04 4.77 27.98
N GLU A 381 -26.22 5.57 27.30
CA GLU A 381 -24.77 5.30 27.16
C GLU A 381 -24.05 5.25 28.51
N ASN A 382 -24.37 6.16 29.44
CA ASN A 382 -23.77 6.14 30.76
C ASN A 382 -24.14 4.86 31.53
N ALA A 383 -25.41 4.43 31.44
CA ALA A 383 -25.85 3.18 32.06
C ALA A 383 -25.14 1.96 31.45
N SER A 384 -25.01 1.91 30.13
CA SER A 384 -24.27 0.85 29.41
C SER A 384 -22.78 0.81 29.78
N LYS A 385 -22.16 1.99 29.87
CA LYS A 385 -20.76 2.15 30.24
C LYS A 385 -20.46 1.72 31.68
N GLU A 386 -21.38 1.97 32.62
CA GLU A 386 -21.23 1.51 34.01
C GLU A 386 -21.22 -0.02 34.12
N ASP A 387 -21.90 -0.71 33.22
CA ASP A 387 -21.92 -2.18 33.15
C ASP A 387 -20.73 -2.75 32.35
N GLY A 388 -20.12 -1.93 31.51
CA GLY A 388 -18.91 -2.25 30.76
C GLY A 388 -19.15 -2.65 29.30
N ASN A 389 -20.41 -2.61 28.84
CA ASN A 389 -20.76 -2.81 27.43
C ASN A 389 -20.38 -1.58 26.59
N ASN A 390 -20.51 -0.37 27.17
CA ASN A 390 -20.13 0.89 26.52
C ASN A 390 -20.79 1.02 25.13
N SER A 391 -22.05 0.63 25.05
CA SER A 391 -22.85 0.70 23.83
C SER A 391 -23.16 2.14 23.46
N ASP A 392 -23.07 2.39 22.17
CA ASP A 392 -23.36 3.68 21.54
C ASP A 392 -24.83 3.67 21.11
N TYR A 393 -25.61 4.51 21.78
CA TYR A 393 -27.03 4.66 21.54
C TYR A 393 -27.24 5.91 20.70
N ARG A 394 -28.22 5.86 19.80
CA ARG A 394 -28.67 7.05 19.07
C ARG A 394 -30.11 7.32 19.39
N VAL A 395 -30.40 8.56 19.76
CA VAL A 395 -31.76 9.03 20.03
C VAL A 395 -32.06 10.21 19.13
N GLU A 396 -33.15 10.12 18.40
CA GLU A 396 -33.63 11.24 17.58
C GLU A 396 -35.09 11.52 17.86
N ILE A 397 -35.51 12.75 17.61
CA ILE A 397 -36.93 13.11 17.60
C ILE A 397 -37.19 13.78 16.27
N ASP A 398 -38.02 13.15 15.46
CA ASP A 398 -38.36 13.64 14.13
C ASP A 398 -39.11 14.98 14.22
N SER A 399 -38.61 16.01 13.53
CA SER A 399 -39.10 17.39 13.66
C SER A 399 -40.50 17.59 13.07
N ASP A 400 -40.92 16.75 12.13
CA ASP A 400 -42.22 16.83 11.46
C ASP A 400 -43.32 16.08 12.23
N THR A 401 -42.99 14.91 12.79
CA THR A 401 -43.92 13.99 13.44
C THR A 401 -43.86 14.05 14.96
N GLY A 402 -42.77 14.55 15.54
CA GLY A 402 -42.50 14.59 16.98
C GLY A 402 -42.25 13.22 17.61
N LEU A 403 -42.05 12.16 16.82
CA LEU A 403 -41.83 10.80 17.33
C LEU A 403 -40.35 10.61 17.69
N MET A 404 -40.09 10.08 18.89
CA MET A 404 -38.75 9.69 19.31
C MET A 404 -38.36 8.34 18.68
N SER A 405 -37.14 8.21 18.18
CA SER A 405 -36.51 6.95 17.82
C SER A 405 -35.33 6.68 18.75
N ILE A 406 -35.15 5.42 19.14
CA ILE A 406 -33.97 4.96 19.89
C ILE A 406 -33.39 3.75 19.18
N SER A 407 -32.11 3.80 18.83
CA SER A 407 -31.35 2.71 18.23
C SER A 407 -30.00 2.51 18.94
N GLU A 408 -29.32 1.42 18.60
CA GLU A 408 -27.96 1.12 19.08
C GLU A 408 -27.10 0.79 17.86
N ALA A 409 -25.82 1.14 17.93
CA ALA A 409 -24.85 1.08 16.84
C ALA A 409 -24.36 -0.35 16.48
N GLY A 410 -24.97 -1.41 17.03
CA GLY A 410 -24.66 -2.79 16.70
C GLY A 410 -23.52 -3.43 17.51
N THR A 411 -23.23 -2.89 18.69
CA THR A 411 -22.32 -3.52 19.67
C THR A 411 -22.99 -4.67 20.42
N LEU A 412 -24.33 -4.71 20.45
CA LEU A 412 -25.11 -5.70 21.18
C LEU A 412 -25.82 -6.70 20.24
N GLU A 413 -26.01 -7.94 20.73
CA GLU A 413 -26.85 -8.93 20.05
C GLU A 413 -28.31 -8.45 20.01
N SER A 414 -28.79 -7.89 21.13
CA SER A 414 -30.09 -7.22 21.19
C SER A 414 -30.18 -6.24 22.35
N VAL A 415 -31.07 -5.25 22.22
CA VAL A 415 -31.48 -4.36 23.32
C VAL A 415 -32.99 -4.44 23.44
N THR A 416 -33.50 -4.57 24.66
CA THR A 416 -34.93 -4.48 24.95
C THR A 416 -35.19 -3.28 25.86
N LEU A 417 -35.86 -2.24 25.35
CA LEU A 417 -36.34 -1.16 26.21
C LEU A 417 -37.63 -1.64 26.89
N ASP A 418 -37.57 -1.80 28.21
CA ASP A 418 -38.65 -2.37 29.01
C ASP A 418 -39.55 -1.25 29.56
N TRP A 419 -40.32 -0.62 28.69
CA TRP A 419 -41.20 0.50 29.02
C TRP A 419 -42.36 0.12 29.96
N GLU A 420 -42.75 -1.14 29.99
CA GLU A 420 -43.76 -1.67 30.91
C GLU A 420 -43.19 -1.96 32.31
N ASN A 421 -41.87 -1.87 32.50
CA ASN A 421 -41.23 -2.06 33.79
C ASN A 421 -41.72 -1.01 34.79
N ALA A 422 -41.96 -1.43 36.03
CA ALA A 422 -42.39 -0.52 37.09
C ALA A 422 -41.34 0.55 37.43
N ASN A 423 -40.07 0.33 37.06
CA ASN A 423 -38.99 1.30 37.21
C ASN A 423 -38.87 2.26 36.02
N SER A 424 -39.45 1.93 34.85
CA SER A 424 -39.50 2.83 33.69
C SER A 424 -40.56 3.90 33.94
N THR A 425 -40.13 5.08 34.35
CA THR A 425 -41.01 6.21 34.66
C THR A 425 -41.09 7.22 33.52
N ALA A 426 -40.10 7.23 32.61
CA ALA A 426 -40.03 8.12 31.46
C ALA A 426 -40.93 7.72 30.27
N THR A 427 -41.52 6.51 30.31
CA THR A 427 -42.34 5.94 29.22
C THR A 427 -43.33 6.93 28.60
N ALA A 428 -44.13 7.60 29.43
CA ALA A 428 -45.18 8.51 28.94
C ALA A 428 -44.65 9.84 28.41
N ILE A 429 -43.54 10.35 28.95
CA ILE A 429 -42.97 11.65 28.55
C ILE A 429 -42.15 11.52 27.26
N LEU A 430 -41.56 10.36 27.02
CA LEU A 430 -40.81 10.03 25.80
C LEU A 430 -41.69 9.46 24.68
N GLY A 431 -43.00 9.32 24.90
CA GLY A 431 -43.96 8.95 23.86
C GLY A 431 -44.11 7.44 23.59
N PHE A 432 -43.59 6.54 24.43
CA PHE A 432 -43.66 5.09 24.25
C PHE A 432 -44.81 4.45 25.05
N THR A 433 -45.31 3.28 24.61
CA THR A 433 -46.38 2.55 25.32
C THR A 433 -46.19 1.04 25.48
N GLU A 434 -45.36 0.40 24.64
CA GLU A 434 -45.07 -1.05 24.71
C GLU A 434 -43.56 -1.29 24.68
N SER A 435 -43.06 -2.34 25.35
CA SER A 435 -41.66 -2.75 25.27
C SER A 435 -41.33 -3.33 23.89
N GLN A 436 -40.15 -3.03 23.35
CA GLN A 436 -39.68 -3.54 22.05
C GLN A 436 -38.22 -3.98 22.17
N THR A 437 -37.90 -5.06 21.45
CA THR A 437 -36.53 -5.55 21.28
C THR A 437 -36.02 -5.09 19.93
N ILE A 438 -34.89 -4.40 19.92
CA ILE A 438 -34.11 -4.07 18.73
C ILE A 438 -32.97 -5.11 18.58
N THR A 439 -32.56 -5.41 17.35
CA THR A 439 -31.43 -6.30 17.01
C THR A 439 -30.34 -5.50 16.29
N PRO A 440 -29.53 -4.74 17.03
CA PRO A 440 -28.61 -3.75 16.48
C PRO A 440 -27.50 -4.36 15.62
N MET A 441 -27.12 -5.60 15.87
CA MET A 441 -26.10 -6.30 15.09
C MET A 441 -26.46 -6.38 13.60
N ASP A 442 -27.75 -6.38 13.22
CA ASP A 442 -28.20 -6.30 11.81
C ASP A 442 -28.04 -4.89 11.20
N ALA A 443 -27.97 -3.86 12.05
CA ALA A 443 -27.86 -2.43 11.72
C ALA A 443 -26.43 -1.95 11.49
N SER A 444 -25.47 -2.60 12.17
CA SER A 444 -24.08 -2.12 12.20
C SER A 444 -23.47 -2.04 10.80
N LEU A 445 -22.60 -1.07 10.61
CA LEU A 445 -21.86 -0.88 9.37
C LEU A 445 -20.53 -1.63 9.36
N ASN A 446 -20.17 -2.31 10.44
CA ASN A 446 -18.94 -3.09 10.55
C ASN A 446 -19.01 -4.42 9.79
N ALA A 447 -17.86 -4.84 9.27
CA ALA A 447 -17.65 -6.21 8.81
C ALA A 447 -17.86 -7.17 9.98
N MET A 448 -18.52 -8.28 9.71
CA MET A 448 -18.76 -9.33 10.68
C MET A 448 -18.21 -10.64 10.12
N LEU A 449 -17.27 -11.22 10.85
CA LEU A 449 -16.62 -12.45 10.47
C LEU A 449 -16.42 -13.36 11.67
N THR A 450 -16.34 -14.65 11.42
CA THR A 450 -15.92 -15.64 12.42
C THR A 450 -14.58 -16.22 12.00
N VAL A 451 -13.65 -16.32 12.95
CA VAL A 451 -12.38 -16.99 12.77
C VAL A 451 -12.30 -18.14 13.76
N ASP A 452 -12.20 -19.37 13.26
CA ASP A 452 -12.19 -20.61 14.04
C ASP A 452 -13.37 -20.73 15.03
N GLY A 453 -14.51 -20.12 14.67
CA GLY A 453 -15.76 -20.14 15.44
C GLY A 453 -15.94 -19.01 16.45
N ILE A 454 -14.99 -18.07 16.55
CA ILE A 454 -15.10 -16.84 17.35
C ILE A 454 -15.53 -15.70 16.45
N THR A 455 -16.56 -14.94 16.83
CA THR A 455 -17.07 -13.78 16.08
C THR A 455 -16.21 -12.54 16.35
N TYR A 456 -16.02 -11.73 15.31
CA TYR A 456 -15.32 -10.46 15.35
C TYR A 456 -16.08 -9.45 14.51
N GLN A 457 -16.02 -8.18 14.93
CA GLN A 457 -16.47 -7.02 14.16
C GLN A 457 -15.29 -6.14 13.78
N ARG A 458 -15.23 -5.61 12.55
CA ARG A 458 -14.16 -4.73 12.08
C ARG A 458 -14.69 -3.58 11.23
N GLN A 459 -14.10 -2.40 11.41
CA GLN A 459 -14.42 -1.17 10.66
C GLN A 459 -14.16 -1.35 9.16
N ASP A 460 -13.12 -2.10 8.82
CA ASP A 460 -12.65 -2.26 7.44
C ASP A 460 -12.82 -3.68 6.91
N ASN A 461 -12.93 -3.78 5.59
CA ASN A 461 -12.84 -5.04 4.85
C ASN A 461 -11.39 -5.42 4.49
N THR A 462 -10.39 -4.61 4.81
CA THR A 462 -9.00 -4.84 4.40
C THR A 462 -8.02 -4.49 5.52
N GLY A 463 -6.87 -5.16 5.55
CA GLY A 463 -5.83 -4.86 6.53
C GLY A 463 -6.15 -5.34 7.95
N ILE A 464 -7.09 -6.27 8.10
CA ILE A 464 -7.50 -6.84 9.39
C ILE A 464 -6.37 -7.75 9.89
N ASN A 465 -5.51 -7.24 10.78
CA ASN A 465 -4.26 -7.88 11.20
C ASN A 465 -4.18 -8.18 12.71
N ASP A 466 -5.30 -8.03 13.41
CA ASP A 466 -5.42 -8.12 14.86
C ASP A 466 -6.21 -9.36 15.32
N ILE A 467 -6.67 -10.18 14.37
CA ILE A 467 -7.41 -11.44 14.65
C ILE A 467 -6.46 -12.64 14.65
N ILE A 468 -5.61 -12.76 13.63
CA ILE A 468 -4.64 -13.84 13.47
C ILE A 468 -3.25 -13.21 13.48
N ASP A 469 -2.42 -13.56 14.45
CA ASP A 469 -1.08 -12.99 14.60
C ASP A 469 -0.23 -13.22 13.34
N GLY A 470 0.35 -12.15 12.80
CA GLY A 470 1.16 -12.19 11.58
C GLY A 470 0.38 -12.30 10.26
N VAL A 471 -0.95 -12.38 10.27
CA VAL A 471 -1.78 -12.47 9.06
C VAL A 471 -2.69 -11.26 8.94
N ALA A 472 -2.67 -10.59 7.79
CA ALA A 472 -3.61 -9.51 7.47
C ALA A 472 -4.67 -9.99 6.47
N LEU A 473 -5.93 -10.02 6.90
CA LEU A 473 -7.06 -10.46 6.10
C LEU A 473 -7.63 -9.32 5.25
N LYS A 474 -8.22 -9.73 4.12
CA LYS A 474 -9.03 -8.88 3.26
C LYS A 474 -10.27 -9.64 2.80
N LEU A 475 -11.43 -9.04 2.99
CA LEU A 475 -12.76 -9.60 2.75
C LEU A 475 -13.34 -8.97 1.48
N TYR A 476 -13.96 -9.79 0.64
CA TYR A 476 -14.55 -9.37 -0.64
C TYR A 476 -16.04 -9.68 -0.73
N SER A 477 -16.49 -10.75 -0.08
CA SER A 477 -17.90 -11.13 -0.07
C SER A 477 -18.25 -11.97 1.17
N THR A 478 -19.55 -12.16 1.40
CA THR A 478 -20.03 -13.06 2.44
C THR A 478 -19.84 -14.53 2.05
N GLY A 479 -19.46 -15.37 2.99
CA GLY A 479 -19.24 -16.80 2.78
C GLY A 479 -18.14 -17.32 3.70
N SER A 480 -17.58 -18.49 3.41
CA SER A 480 -16.47 -19.09 4.17
C SER A 480 -15.29 -19.43 3.27
N SER A 481 -14.08 -19.16 3.76
CA SER A 481 -12.82 -19.59 3.19
C SER A 481 -11.85 -20.02 4.29
N THR A 482 -11.06 -21.07 4.03
CA THR A 482 -9.91 -21.43 4.84
C THR A 482 -8.68 -20.66 4.35
N ILE A 483 -8.05 -19.93 5.27
CA ILE A 483 -6.74 -19.29 5.06
C ILE A 483 -5.66 -20.25 5.59
N THR A 484 -4.70 -20.62 4.75
CA THR A 484 -3.62 -21.54 5.12
C THR A 484 -2.28 -20.85 4.96
N VAL A 485 -1.51 -20.80 6.05
CA VAL A 485 -0.13 -20.32 6.10
C VAL A 485 0.83 -21.50 6.05
N GLU A 486 1.72 -21.51 5.08
CA GLU A 486 2.72 -22.55 4.86
C GLU A 486 4.14 -21.95 4.83
N ASN A 487 5.15 -22.81 4.94
CA ASN A 487 6.52 -22.36 4.71
C ASN A 487 6.69 -22.04 3.22
N ASP A 488 7.35 -20.93 2.93
CA ASP A 488 7.79 -20.67 1.55
C ASP A 488 9.09 -21.45 1.31
N THR A 489 9.09 -22.27 0.27
CA THR A 489 10.19 -23.19 -0.06
C THR A 489 10.88 -22.82 -1.37
N GLU A 490 10.41 -21.79 -2.08
CA GLU A 490 10.89 -21.44 -3.43
C GLU A 490 12.37 -21.06 -3.43
N ASP A 491 12.81 -20.27 -2.45
CA ASP A 491 14.20 -19.87 -2.31
C ASP A 491 15.12 -21.07 -1.99
N ILE A 492 14.66 -22.01 -1.15
CA ILE A 492 15.45 -23.20 -0.79
C ILE A 492 15.68 -24.07 -2.04
N VAL A 493 14.61 -24.29 -2.82
CA VAL A 493 14.71 -25.05 -4.08
C VAL A 493 15.64 -24.33 -5.06
N THR A 494 15.48 -23.01 -5.22
CA THR A 494 16.29 -22.20 -6.12
C THR A 494 17.78 -22.26 -5.78
N GLU A 495 18.14 -22.13 -4.50
CA GLU A 495 19.54 -22.16 -4.07
C GLU A 495 20.16 -23.56 -4.19
N LEU A 496 19.39 -24.63 -3.93
CA LEU A 496 19.86 -26.01 -4.15
C LEU A 496 20.04 -26.33 -5.63
N THR A 497 19.10 -25.93 -6.49
CA THR A 497 19.24 -26.08 -7.95
C THR A 497 20.47 -25.34 -8.44
N SER A 498 20.66 -24.09 -8.01
CA SER A 498 21.83 -23.29 -8.39
C SER A 498 23.14 -23.94 -7.94
N LEU A 499 23.19 -24.47 -6.72
CA LEU A 499 24.36 -25.20 -6.22
C LEU A 499 24.68 -26.44 -7.07
N VAL A 500 23.66 -27.23 -7.44
CA VAL A 500 23.80 -28.44 -8.28
C VAL A 500 24.27 -28.08 -9.69
N ASP A 501 23.68 -27.05 -10.30
CA ASP A 501 24.04 -26.61 -11.65
C ASP A 501 25.47 -26.08 -11.71
N THR A 502 25.84 -25.20 -10.77
CA THR A 502 27.21 -24.67 -10.68
C THR A 502 28.23 -25.78 -10.38
N TYR A 503 27.90 -26.76 -9.55
CA TYR A 503 28.75 -27.94 -9.33
C TYR A 503 28.98 -28.72 -10.63
N ASN A 504 27.93 -28.97 -11.42
CA ASN A 504 28.03 -29.72 -12.66
C ASN A 504 28.82 -28.97 -13.73
N THR A 505 28.64 -27.65 -13.82
CA THR A 505 29.48 -26.79 -14.67
C THR A 505 30.94 -26.90 -14.26
N LEU A 506 31.24 -26.74 -12.97
CA LEU A 506 32.59 -26.84 -12.44
C LEU A 506 33.23 -28.20 -12.74
N LEU A 507 32.51 -29.30 -12.52
CA LEU A 507 32.99 -30.65 -12.81
C LEU A 507 33.32 -30.81 -14.30
N THR A 508 32.42 -30.33 -15.17
CA THR A 508 32.64 -30.37 -16.63
C THR A 508 33.87 -29.55 -17.03
N GLU A 509 34.03 -28.33 -16.48
CA GLU A 509 35.19 -27.48 -16.77
C GLU A 509 36.49 -28.13 -16.31
N ILE A 510 36.51 -28.78 -15.14
CA ILE A 510 37.69 -29.48 -14.65
C ILE A 510 38.01 -30.68 -15.55
N ASP A 511 37.02 -31.54 -15.85
CA ASP A 511 37.20 -32.72 -16.69
C ASP A 511 37.74 -32.35 -18.08
N GLU A 512 37.16 -31.33 -18.73
CA GLU A 512 37.61 -30.85 -20.04
C GLU A 512 39.06 -30.31 -20.03
N ASN A 513 39.54 -29.83 -18.88
CA ASN A 513 40.88 -29.28 -18.74
C ASN A 513 41.87 -30.22 -18.02
N ASP A 514 41.47 -31.38 -17.50
CA ASP A 514 42.36 -32.41 -16.93
C ASP A 514 42.68 -33.52 -17.97
N ASP A 515 41.76 -33.79 -18.90
CA ASP A 515 41.85 -34.90 -19.84
C ASP A 515 42.96 -34.75 -20.91
N TYR A 516 43.46 -35.89 -21.40
CA TYR A 516 44.40 -35.91 -22.53
C TYR A 516 43.67 -35.75 -23.86
N ASN A 517 43.99 -34.70 -24.60
CA ASN A 517 43.44 -34.45 -25.92
C ASN A 517 44.23 -35.22 -27.00
N GLU A 518 43.62 -36.29 -27.54
CA GLU A 518 44.24 -37.09 -28.61
C GLU A 518 44.44 -36.31 -29.92
N GLU A 519 43.62 -35.29 -30.20
CA GLU A 519 43.72 -34.50 -31.44
C GLU A 519 44.89 -33.51 -31.38
N GLU A 520 45.14 -32.93 -30.20
CA GLU A 520 46.20 -31.96 -29.96
C GLU A 520 47.52 -32.60 -29.47
N GLU A 521 47.49 -33.91 -29.18
CA GLU A 521 48.60 -34.66 -28.60
C GLU A 521 49.15 -34.03 -27.29
N SER A 522 48.27 -33.40 -26.51
CA SER A 522 48.59 -32.65 -25.29
C SER A 522 47.66 -33.02 -24.13
N TRP A 523 48.13 -32.80 -22.91
CA TRP A 523 47.28 -32.82 -21.73
C TRP A 523 46.51 -31.49 -21.62
N GLY A 524 45.31 -31.53 -21.05
CA GLY A 524 44.57 -30.32 -20.70
C GLY A 524 45.34 -29.40 -19.75
N THR A 525 44.95 -28.12 -19.71
CA THR A 525 45.67 -27.05 -18.99
C THR A 525 45.74 -27.27 -17.48
N LEU A 526 44.74 -27.93 -16.88
CA LEU A 526 44.67 -28.21 -15.45
C LEU A 526 45.28 -29.57 -15.06
N ALA A 527 45.70 -30.38 -16.02
CA ALA A 527 46.22 -31.73 -15.79
C ALA A 527 47.42 -31.80 -14.83
N GLN A 528 48.13 -30.68 -14.66
CA GLN A 528 49.29 -30.60 -13.77
C GLN A 528 48.96 -30.00 -12.39
N SER A 529 47.81 -29.35 -12.22
CA SER A 529 47.42 -28.76 -10.94
C SER A 529 47.14 -29.85 -9.90
N SER A 530 47.89 -29.82 -8.81
CA SER A 530 47.59 -30.67 -7.64
C SER A 530 46.42 -30.14 -6.82
N THR A 531 46.17 -28.83 -6.90
CA THR A 531 45.11 -28.17 -6.15
C THR A 531 43.75 -28.54 -6.70
N VAL A 532 43.57 -28.52 -8.02
CA VAL A 532 42.33 -28.92 -8.70
C VAL A 532 41.98 -30.38 -8.38
N ARG A 533 42.93 -31.31 -8.49
CA ARG A 533 42.70 -32.72 -8.10
C ARG A 533 42.33 -32.92 -6.63
N THR A 534 42.83 -32.06 -5.74
CA THR A 534 42.46 -32.09 -4.31
C THR A 534 41.09 -31.46 -4.09
N LEU A 535 40.76 -30.42 -4.86
CA LEU A 535 39.44 -29.79 -4.87
C LEU A 535 38.38 -30.80 -5.29
N GLU A 536 38.55 -31.52 -6.40
CA GLU A 536 37.59 -32.55 -6.86
C GLU A 536 37.27 -33.58 -5.77
N GLN A 537 38.31 -34.09 -5.10
CA GLN A 537 38.15 -35.02 -3.97
C GLN A 537 37.37 -34.38 -2.82
N THR A 538 37.68 -33.12 -2.51
CA THR A 538 37.00 -32.36 -1.46
C THR A 538 35.53 -32.13 -1.80
N LEU A 539 35.21 -31.79 -3.05
CA LEU A 539 33.83 -31.60 -3.50
C LEU A 539 33.03 -32.91 -3.39
N GLN A 540 33.60 -34.03 -3.84
CA GLN A 540 32.97 -35.35 -3.72
C GLN A 540 32.75 -35.77 -2.25
N ASP A 541 33.73 -35.50 -1.38
CA ASP A 541 33.63 -35.76 0.06
C ASP A 541 32.54 -34.89 0.70
N LEU A 542 32.40 -33.62 0.28
CA LEU A 542 31.40 -32.70 0.81
C LEU A 542 29.97 -33.08 0.42
N ILE A 543 29.74 -33.48 -0.82
CA ILE A 543 28.40 -33.87 -1.26
C ILE A 543 27.92 -35.14 -0.55
N THR A 544 28.84 -36.06 -0.26
CA THR A 544 28.56 -37.29 0.48
C THR A 544 28.70 -37.15 1.99
N SER A 545 29.01 -35.93 2.46
CA SER A 545 29.19 -35.66 3.88
C SER A 545 27.87 -35.78 4.64
N THR A 546 27.98 -36.20 5.90
CA THR A 546 26.83 -36.34 6.79
C THR A 546 26.98 -35.39 7.96
N VAL A 547 25.90 -34.69 8.31
CA VAL A 547 25.79 -33.89 9.54
C VAL A 547 24.80 -34.51 10.50
N ASP A 548 25.00 -34.31 11.80
CA ASP A 548 24.08 -34.78 12.82
C ASP A 548 22.94 -33.77 12.99
N THR A 549 21.78 -34.08 12.40
CA THR A 549 20.58 -33.25 12.48
C THR A 549 19.68 -33.64 13.66
N ASN A 550 20.05 -34.65 14.45
CA ASN A 550 19.15 -35.37 15.36
C ASN A 550 17.89 -35.96 14.68
N GLY A 551 17.91 -36.10 13.35
CA GLY A 551 16.81 -36.55 12.52
C GLY A 551 17.16 -37.73 11.61
N SER A 552 16.32 -37.97 10.61
CA SER A 552 16.53 -39.00 9.59
C SER A 552 17.26 -38.47 8.36
N ILE A 553 17.10 -37.17 8.07
CA ILE A 553 17.78 -36.47 6.98
C ILE A 553 19.15 -35.99 7.49
N THR A 554 20.24 -36.49 6.90
CA THR A 554 21.60 -36.24 7.38
C THR A 554 22.59 -35.83 6.29
N ASN A 555 22.22 -35.95 5.02
CA ASN A 555 23.06 -35.61 3.87
C ASN A 555 22.21 -35.11 2.68
N LEU A 556 22.87 -34.64 1.62
CA LEU A 556 22.19 -34.13 0.41
C LEU A 556 21.40 -35.20 -0.34
N LEU A 557 21.81 -36.47 -0.26
CA LEU A 557 21.11 -37.57 -0.93
C LEU A 557 19.77 -37.87 -0.28
N ASP A 558 19.63 -37.60 1.01
CA ASP A 558 18.37 -37.75 1.74
C ASP A 558 17.31 -36.73 1.30
N ILE A 559 17.70 -35.63 0.63
CA ILE A 559 16.81 -34.56 0.13
C ILE A 559 16.62 -34.57 -1.39
N GLY A 560 16.96 -35.67 -2.06
CA GLY A 560 16.70 -35.85 -3.50
C GLY A 560 17.84 -35.46 -4.44
N ILE A 561 19.05 -35.21 -3.93
CA ILE A 561 20.25 -35.04 -4.78
C ILE A 561 20.87 -36.41 -5.07
N GLU A 562 20.88 -36.80 -6.33
CA GLU A 562 21.49 -38.05 -6.79
C GLU A 562 22.87 -37.81 -7.38
N ILE A 563 23.75 -38.81 -7.23
CA ILE A 563 25.11 -38.79 -7.78
C ILE A 563 25.20 -39.82 -8.92
N SER A 564 25.61 -39.34 -10.09
CA SER A 564 25.84 -40.17 -11.27
C SER A 564 27.20 -40.90 -11.20
N ASN A 565 27.40 -41.89 -12.07
CA ASN A 565 28.66 -42.66 -12.10
C ASN A 565 29.88 -41.82 -12.49
N ASP A 566 29.67 -40.69 -13.15
CA ASP A 566 30.69 -39.70 -13.54
C ASP A 566 30.92 -38.64 -12.44
N GLY A 567 30.20 -38.71 -11.32
CA GLY A 567 30.31 -37.74 -10.22
C GLY A 567 29.44 -36.50 -10.38
N SER A 568 28.71 -36.35 -11.49
CA SER A 568 27.72 -35.28 -11.67
C SER A 568 26.52 -35.46 -10.75
N LEU A 569 25.84 -34.36 -10.43
CA LEU A 569 24.66 -34.33 -9.58
C LEU A 569 23.38 -34.10 -10.37
N THR A 570 22.28 -34.68 -9.90
CA THR A 570 20.94 -34.35 -10.38
C THR A 570 20.02 -34.11 -9.20
N LEU A 571 19.23 -33.04 -9.23
CA LEU A 571 18.20 -32.76 -8.24
C LEU A 571 16.84 -33.29 -8.70
N ASP A 572 16.25 -34.19 -7.93
CA ASP A 572 14.85 -34.55 -8.05
C ASP A 572 14.01 -33.50 -7.30
N GLU A 573 13.56 -32.47 -8.02
CA GLU A 573 12.74 -31.38 -7.45
C GLU A 573 11.40 -31.89 -6.89
N ASP A 574 10.81 -32.93 -7.47
CA ASP A 574 9.56 -33.51 -6.96
C ASP A 574 9.80 -34.17 -5.60
N ALA A 575 10.88 -34.95 -5.46
CA ALA A 575 11.28 -35.55 -4.20
C ALA A 575 11.66 -34.50 -3.15
N LEU A 576 12.39 -33.45 -3.54
CA LEU A 576 12.75 -32.35 -2.65
C LEU A 576 11.49 -31.62 -2.13
N ASN A 577 10.56 -31.28 -3.02
CA ASN A 577 9.31 -30.62 -2.65
C ASN A 577 8.43 -31.49 -1.73
N GLU A 578 8.40 -32.81 -1.96
CA GLU A 578 7.70 -33.76 -1.08
C GLU A 578 8.33 -33.76 0.33
N ILE A 579 9.66 -33.73 0.43
CA ILE A 579 10.37 -33.71 1.71
C ILE A 579 10.19 -32.35 2.41
N LEU A 580 10.31 -31.23 1.69
CA LEU A 580 10.10 -29.89 2.25
C LEU A 580 8.68 -29.71 2.79
N SER A 581 7.68 -30.34 2.16
CA SER A 581 6.29 -30.32 2.61
C SER A 581 6.07 -31.15 3.89
N ASN A 582 6.76 -32.28 4.03
CA ASN A 582 6.52 -33.25 5.11
C ASN A 582 7.49 -33.12 6.30
N SER A 583 8.70 -32.63 6.06
CA SER A 583 9.84 -32.67 6.97
C SER A 583 10.68 -31.39 6.88
N TYR A 584 10.04 -30.23 6.70
CA TYR A 584 10.69 -28.92 6.57
C TYR A 584 11.80 -28.70 7.60
N ASP A 585 11.49 -28.89 8.89
CA ASP A 585 12.44 -28.64 9.99
C ASP A 585 13.69 -29.54 9.93
N GLU A 586 13.57 -30.77 9.43
CA GLU A 586 14.73 -31.66 9.24
C GLU A 586 15.63 -31.18 8.08
N VAL A 587 15.04 -30.62 7.02
CA VAL A 587 15.81 -30.00 5.92
C VAL A 587 16.49 -28.72 6.39
N VAL A 588 15.80 -27.89 7.18
CA VAL A 588 16.42 -26.70 7.79
C VAL A 588 17.57 -27.10 8.71
N ALA A 589 17.40 -28.15 9.54
CA ALA A 589 18.48 -28.65 10.38
C ALA A 589 19.67 -29.18 9.58
N LEU A 590 19.43 -29.81 8.42
CA LEU A 590 20.49 -30.25 7.50
C LEU A 590 21.29 -29.07 6.94
N LEU A 591 20.60 -28.08 6.39
CA LEU A 591 21.23 -27.01 5.60
C LEU A 591 21.76 -25.88 6.49
N ARG A 592 20.95 -25.42 7.45
CA ARG A 592 21.32 -24.33 8.37
C ARG A 592 22.09 -24.82 9.59
N GLY A 593 21.87 -26.07 10.00
CA GLY A 593 22.42 -26.60 11.24
C GLY A 593 21.49 -26.41 12.43
N THR A 594 21.97 -26.88 13.58
CA THR A 594 21.28 -26.84 14.87
C THR A 594 22.02 -25.92 15.85
N ASP A 595 21.50 -25.75 17.06
CA ASP A 595 22.18 -24.95 18.09
C ASP A 595 23.56 -25.50 18.47
N ASP A 596 23.79 -26.81 18.27
CA ASP A 596 24.99 -27.52 18.71
C ASP A 596 25.92 -27.94 17.56
N GLU A 597 25.42 -28.02 16.32
CA GLU A 597 26.14 -28.55 15.16
C GLU A 597 25.95 -27.66 13.92
N GLU A 598 27.04 -27.42 13.18
CA GLU A 598 27.03 -26.66 11.93
C GLU A 598 26.25 -27.38 10.82
N GLY A 599 25.53 -26.62 10.01
CA GLY A 599 24.79 -27.15 8.86
C GLY A 599 25.67 -27.32 7.63
N LEU A 600 25.16 -28.06 6.65
CA LEU A 600 25.83 -28.23 5.37
C LEU A 600 26.06 -26.90 4.63
N GLY A 601 25.17 -25.93 4.75
CA GLY A 601 25.35 -24.60 4.17
C GLY A 601 26.64 -23.93 4.65
N ASP A 602 26.90 -23.94 5.96
CA ASP A 602 28.13 -23.38 6.54
C ASP A 602 29.36 -24.22 6.14
N ILE A 603 29.28 -25.55 6.24
CA ILE A 603 30.37 -26.46 5.88
C ILE A 603 30.79 -26.30 4.41
N LEU A 604 29.82 -26.19 3.50
CA LEU A 604 30.03 -25.97 2.08
C LEU A 604 30.60 -24.57 1.83
N ASN A 605 29.99 -23.54 2.41
CA ASN A 605 30.44 -22.16 2.29
C ASN A 605 31.89 -21.97 2.75
N ASP A 606 32.27 -22.58 3.87
CA ASP A 606 33.62 -22.48 4.43
C ASP A 606 34.63 -23.28 3.59
N SER A 607 34.25 -24.48 3.17
CA SER A 607 35.04 -25.31 2.27
C SER A 607 35.35 -24.59 0.95
N PHE A 608 34.33 -24.09 0.25
CA PHE A 608 34.53 -23.33 -1.00
C PHE A 608 35.34 -22.05 -0.76
N GLY A 609 35.11 -21.38 0.37
CA GLY A 609 35.87 -20.21 0.77
C GLY A 609 37.37 -20.47 0.95
N SER A 610 37.74 -21.64 1.49
CA SER A 610 39.14 -22.01 1.71
C SER A 610 39.95 -22.21 0.42
N TYR A 611 39.27 -22.47 -0.70
CA TYR A 611 39.89 -22.57 -2.02
C TYR A 611 39.83 -21.24 -2.78
N ALA A 612 38.65 -20.61 -2.82
CA ALA A 612 38.37 -19.55 -3.76
C ALA A 612 38.68 -18.13 -3.27
N LEU A 613 38.73 -17.89 -1.95
CA LEU A 613 39.00 -16.54 -1.42
C LEU A 613 40.49 -16.16 -1.52
N SER A 614 40.77 -14.87 -1.30
CA SER A 614 42.15 -14.38 -1.20
C SER A 614 42.91 -15.08 -0.07
N GLY A 615 44.06 -15.67 -0.40
CA GLY A 615 44.85 -16.53 0.49
C GLY A 615 44.33 -17.97 0.62
N GLY A 616 43.38 -18.36 -0.24
CA GLY A 616 42.95 -19.73 -0.43
C GLY A 616 43.82 -20.48 -1.44
N TYR A 617 43.64 -21.80 -1.53
CA TYR A 617 44.55 -22.67 -2.28
C TYR A 617 44.63 -22.36 -3.78
N LEU A 618 43.51 -22.01 -4.44
CA LEU A 618 43.53 -21.69 -5.87
C LEU A 618 44.17 -20.33 -6.13
N GLN A 619 43.86 -19.34 -5.28
CA GLN A 619 44.48 -18.02 -5.39
C GLN A 619 46.00 -18.10 -5.20
N ASP A 620 46.47 -18.88 -4.22
CA ASP A 620 47.90 -19.08 -3.97
C ASP A 620 48.62 -19.75 -5.16
N GLU A 621 47.94 -20.65 -5.88
CA GLU A 621 48.47 -21.27 -7.10
C GLU A 621 48.51 -20.29 -8.26
N MET A 622 47.43 -19.54 -8.50
CA MET A 622 47.37 -18.46 -9.51
C MET A 622 48.46 -17.41 -9.27
N ASP A 623 48.61 -16.91 -8.04
CA ASP A 623 49.65 -15.94 -7.67
C ASP A 623 51.06 -16.50 -7.96
N THR A 624 51.26 -17.80 -7.72
CA THR A 624 52.52 -18.50 -8.02
C THR A 624 52.78 -18.60 -9.52
N ILE A 625 51.73 -18.83 -10.32
CA ILE A 625 51.79 -18.86 -11.77
C ILE A 625 52.08 -17.46 -12.33
N GLU A 626 51.37 -16.42 -11.87
CA GLU A 626 51.60 -15.03 -12.27
C GLU A 626 53.06 -14.61 -12.00
N ASP A 627 53.60 -14.97 -10.82
CA ASP A 627 54.99 -14.75 -10.45
C ASP A 627 55.98 -15.45 -11.41
N LYS A 628 55.67 -16.66 -11.87
CA LYS A 628 56.50 -17.40 -12.84
C LYS A 628 56.42 -16.77 -14.22
N VAL A 629 55.22 -16.45 -14.70
CA VAL A 629 54.97 -15.77 -15.98
C VAL A 629 55.73 -14.45 -16.03
N SER A 630 55.68 -13.67 -14.95
CA SER A 630 56.41 -12.41 -14.85
C SER A 630 57.93 -12.62 -14.99
N ARG A 631 58.51 -13.59 -14.27
CA ARG A 631 59.95 -13.90 -14.33
C ARG A 631 60.38 -14.42 -15.70
N LEU A 632 59.63 -15.37 -16.26
CA LEU A 632 59.92 -15.91 -17.60
C LEU A 632 59.78 -14.83 -18.68
N GLY A 633 58.82 -13.92 -18.52
CA GLY A 633 58.66 -12.78 -19.42
C GLY A 633 59.84 -11.80 -19.38
N GLU A 634 60.38 -11.53 -18.19
CA GLU A 634 61.63 -10.75 -18.03
C GLU A 634 62.81 -11.48 -18.69
N ASP A 635 62.99 -12.78 -18.41
CA ASP A 635 64.06 -13.60 -18.99
C ASP A 635 63.99 -13.65 -20.52
N TYR A 636 62.80 -13.83 -21.09
CA TYR A 636 62.57 -13.80 -22.54
C TYR A 636 62.98 -12.47 -23.16
N GLN A 637 62.59 -11.35 -22.56
CA GLN A 637 62.97 -10.01 -23.06
C GLN A 637 64.48 -9.81 -23.01
N GLU A 638 65.14 -10.20 -21.91
CA GLU A 638 66.59 -10.11 -21.79
C GLU A 638 67.31 -10.96 -22.83
N ASP A 639 66.87 -12.20 -23.05
CA ASP A 639 67.49 -13.08 -24.03
C ASP A 639 67.25 -12.61 -25.46
N MET A 640 66.08 -12.09 -25.80
CA MET A 640 65.83 -11.46 -27.10
C MET A 640 66.73 -10.24 -27.34
N GLU A 641 66.95 -9.38 -26.34
CA GLU A 641 67.91 -8.28 -26.43
C GLU A 641 69.35 -8.77 -26.64
N ARG A 642 69.73 -9.87 -25.97
CA ARG A 642 71.08 -10.45 -26.09
C ARG A 642 71.30 -11.08 -27.47
N ILE A 643 70.28 -11.77 -28.00
CA ILE A 643 70.25 -12.29 -29.36
C ILE A 643 70.42 -11.13 -30.35
N GLU A 644 69.60 -10.08 -30.25
CA GLU A 644 69.70 -8.91 -31.13
C GLU A 644 71.11 -8.31 -31.13
N LYS A 645 71.66 -7.99 -29.95
CA LYS A 645 73.03 -7.44 -29.80
C LYS A 645 74.11 -8.38 -30.33
N LYS A 646 73.95 -9.70 -30.20
CA LYS A 646 74.87 -10.71 -30.73
C LYS A 646 74.86 -10.66 -32.26
N TYR A 647 73.69 -10.68 -32.89
CA TYR A 647 73.56 -10.69 -34.35
C TYR A 647 73.90 -9.36 -35.01
N GLU A 648 73.64 -8.22 -34.35
CA GLU A 648 74.16 -6.91 -34.78
C GLU A 648 75.70 -6.91 -34.84
N ARG A 649 76.37 -7.46 -33.82
CA ARG A 649 77.84 -7.55 -33.78
C ARG A 649 78.36 -8.50 -34.86
N MET A 650 77.76 -9.67 -35.00
CA MET A 650 78.16 -10.65 -36.02
C MET A 650 77.96 -10.09 -37.43
N ALA A 651 76.91 -9.30 -37.69
CA ALA A 651 76.73 -8.61 -38.96
C ALA A 651 77.86 -7.60 -39.26
N LEU A 652 78.33 -6.86 -38.26
CA LEU A 652 79.48 -5.96 -38.40
C LEU A 652 80.78 -6.72 -38.70
N GLU A 653 81.04 -7.81 -37.98
CA GLU A 653 82.21 -8.67 -38.20
C GLU A 653 82.19 -9.30 -39.61
N TYR A 654 81.02 -9.76 -40.07
CA TYR A 654 80.88 -10.28 -41.43
C TYR A 654 81.03 -9.20 -42.50
N THR A 655 80.62 -7.96 -42.23
CA THR A 655 80.85 -6.83 -43.14
C THR A 655 82.35 -6.51 -43.26
N GLU A 656 83.08 -6.50 -42.14
CA GLU A 656 84.53 -6.29 -42.13
C GLU A 656 85.26 -7.45 -42.83
N LEU A 657 84.82 -8.69 -42.61
CA LEU A 657 85.35 -9.87 -43.30
C LEU A 657 85.10 -9.80 -44.80
N ASP A 658 83.90 -9.41 -45.27
CA ASP A 658 83.60 -9.27 -46.70
C ASP A 658 84.47 -8.17 -47.36
N SER A 659 84.74 -7.09 -46.63
CA SER A 659 85.70 -6.05 -47.05
C SER A 659 87.12 -6.61 -47.16
N TYR A 660 87.58 -7.39 -46.19
CA TYR A 660 88.91 -8.00 -46.21
C TYR A 660 89.05 -9.06 -47.31
N LEU A 661 88.01 -9.88 -47.52
CA LEU A 661 87.96 -10.86 -48.60
C LEU A 661 87.90 -10.18 -49.97
N SER A 662 87.19 -9.06 -50.10
CA SER A 662 87.22 -8.22 -51.30
C SER A 662 88.61 -7.62 -51.54
N GLU A 663 89.32 -7.19 -50.49
CA GLU A 663 90.69 -6.70 -50.60
C GLU A 663 91.64 -7.83 -51.04
N ILE A 664 91.52 -9.03 -50.49
CA ILE A 664 92.27 -10.22 -50.92
C ILE A 664 91.93 -10.57 -52.37
N ALA A 665 90.66 -10.59 -52.76
CA ALA A 665 90.24 -10.87 -54.13
C ALA A 665 90.81 -9.83 -55.11
N ASN A 666 90.85 -8.56 -54.71
CA ASN A 666 91.50 -7.49 -55.47
C ASN A 666 93.02 -7.65 -55.53
N ILE A 667 93.70 -8.03 -54.43
CA ILE A 667 95.14 -8.34 -54.40
C ILE A 667 95.44 -9.55 -55.28
N GLN A 668 94.59 -10.58 -55.24
CA GLN A 668 94.72 -11.79 -56.04
C GLN A 668 94.51 -11.48 -57.51
N SER A 669 93.51 -10.67 -57.87
CA SER A 669 93.31 -10.13 -59.23
C SER A 669 94.48 -9.26 -59.69
N TYR A 670 95.06 -8.45 -58.80
CA TYR A 670 96.25 -7.65 -59.08
C TYR A 670 97.51 -8.51 -59.29
N ILE A 671 97.70 -9.55 -58.48
CA ILE A 671 98.77 -10.55 -58.63
C ILE A 671 98.57 -11.33 -59.93
N ASP A 672 97.36 -11.78 -60.26
CA ASP A 672 97.05 -12.46 -61.51
C ASP A 672 97.31 -11.55 -62.72
N THR A 673 96.99 -10.25 -62.60
CA THR A 673 97.31 -9.25 -63.63
C THR A 673 98.82 -9.02 -63.76
N MET A 674 99.57 -8.93 -62.65
CA MET A 674 101.03 -8.85 -62.65
C MET A 674 101.70 -10.11 -63.21
N MET A 675 101.18 -11.30 -62.89
CA MET A 675 101.66 -12.57 -63.42
C MET A 675 101.39 -12.68 -64.93
N SER A 676 100.23 -12.23 -65.40
CA SER A 676 99.89 -12.18 -66.83
C SER A 676 100.73 -11.19 -67.65
N THR A 677 101.26 -10.14 -67.01
CA THR A 677 102.13 -9.13 -67.66
C THR A 677 103.62 -9.44 -67.56
N SER A 678 104.00 -10.47 -66.80
CA SER A 678 105.39 -10.96 -66.69
C SER A 678 105.78 -12.04 -67.70
N ASP A 679 104.85 -12.45 -68.57
CA ASP A 679 105.05 -13.48 -69.61
C ASP A 679 104.94 -12.93 -71.07
N GLU A 680 105.31 -11.67 -71.31
CA GLU A 680 105.65 -11.15 -72.66
C GLU A 680 107.06 -10.57 -72.76
#